data_AF-A0A350Q8S6-F1
#
_entry.id   AF-A0A350Q8S6-F1
#
_cell.length_a   1.000
_cell.length_b   1.000
_cell.length_c   1.000
_cell.angle_alpha   90.00
_cell.angle_beta   90.00
_cell.angle_gamma   90.00
#
_symmetry.space_group_name_H-M   'P 1'
#
loop_
_entity.id
_entity.type
_entity.pdbx_description
1 polymer ?
#
loop_
_entity_poly.entity_id
_entity_poly.type
_entity_poly.pdbx_seq_one_letter_code
_entity_poly.pdbx_strand_id
1 'polypeptide(L)'
;MRDGVDAITDVPASHWAVGDYFDADPKAPDMTYGRRGGFLDAVDFDPMGFGISPRDLEATDSTQLLGMYVAREALRDAGYGADGRDFARERTSVILGVSGTLPLVIPLGARLGHPIWRQALGESGVDPETTEEVIARIAEGYVPWQENSFPGLLANVVAGRIANRLDLHGTNCIVDAACASSLSAIHLASLELEAGRADMVLSGGLDTFNDIFMYMCFSKTPALSASGNAQPFNQDADGTILGEGVGVVALKRLADAERDGDRIYAVIKGVGSSSDGKGQAVYAPSPEGQARALRVAYRNAGVTPDTVGLVEAHGTGTIVGDATEARGLTSVYEDTGREGSWCALGSVKSMIGHTKAAAGAAGLIKAVMALHHKVLPPTIKVETPNEAVAPGETPFYVNTEKRPWLPDGDHPRRAGVSAFGFGGSNFHCVVEEYDSEATSADWDGRDQIFAFSADSREALESKLKDFDAGSTWAEIRGQAAETREAFDAAHEVRLLVVVERDGKPPADLITLALARLEEAPSAWSLPQGVFFGSGSSKGGWAACFPGQGAQYVGMLRELVCRFPVATKTLANATEATSRLVDSLYPHPAFDDDSRAEQEAELRATQTAQPAIGAVSLGALRILEQFGITPDATCGHSYGELVALCAAGRVSPEELYELSRLRGELMAGGEGDHGSMLAVADESDQVLAFIQQHNLDLVVANHNAPRQVVLSGVTDEIDRAAEILSEEGLRAKKLPVSAAFHSGLVAEATAPFAKALEGVELAKSAVPVYANTTGTRYPRTSAAARKVLAKQMTSPVDFVQCVRAMFDDGVRTFVEVGPGRRLSGLIKEILADEEITVVAVDASSGQRPGLVDLARMLAQFAAAGHTVALDRWDEGALEAWRSEVGREKPALTVKISGVNHVTERPKRPPRVAAPTPSPLRATVEPASTVTSDPQVLAEAMRASQASLAALVRLQEQTAEVHRQFLESQERTIQAIIQQQGLAAQIPYSPADIPAVAPAELPA
;
A
#
# COMPACT_ATOMS: atom_id res chain seq x y z
N MET A 1 1.28 0.58 -1.03
CA MET A 1 0.69 -0.49 -0.19
C MET A 1 -0.31 0.08 0.81
N ARG A 2 0.13 0.86 1.82
CA ARG A 2 -0.73 1.45 2.86
C ARG A 2 -1.96 2.20 2.31
N ASP A 3 -1.78 3.04 1.29
CA ASP A 3 -2.86 3.86 0.72
C ASP A 3 -3.57 3.21 -0.47
N GLY A 4 -3.35 1.92 -0.72
CA GLY A 4 -4.09 1.20 -1.77
C GLY A 4 -3.86 1.71 -3.19
N VAL A 5 -2.69 2.29 -3.49
CA VAL A 5 -2.38 2.79 -4.84
C VAL A 5 -2.40 1.66 -5.87
N ASP A 6 -3.16 1.84 -6.95
CA ASP A 6 -3.17 0.96 -8.12
C ASP A 6 -2.02 1.35 -9.08
N ALA A 7 -1.07 0.45 -9.26
CA ALA A 7 0.08 0.63 -10.15
C ALA A 7 -0.11 -0.10 -11.50
N ILE A 8 -1.30 -0.67 -11.78
CA ILE A 8 -1.57 -1.34 -13.05
C ILE A 8 -1.90 -0.32 -14.14
N THR A 9 -1.05 -0.27 -15.17
CA THR A 9 -1.21 0.61 -16.34
C THR A 9 -1.45 -0.19 -17.61
N ASP A 10 -1.69 0.51 -18.73
CA ASP A 10 -1.49 -0.10 -20.06
C ASP A 10 -0.01 -0.45 -20.26
N VAL A 11 0.26 -1.44 -21.12
CA VAL A 11 1.63 -1.81 -21.51
C VAL A 11 2.35 -0.58 -22.08
N PRO A 12 3.48 -0.15 -21.49
CA PRO A 12 4.22 1.01 -21.98
C PRO A 12 4.84 0.75 -23.35
N ALA A 13 4.97 1.81 -24.15
CA ALA A 13 5.61 1.74 -25.48
C ALA A 13 7.08 1.28 -25.43
N SER A 14 7.73 1.35 -24.26
CA SER A 14 9.09 0.83 -24.04
C SER A 14 9.18 -0.70 -24.06
N HIS A 15 8.07 -1.42 -23.92
CA HIS A 15 8.04 -2.89 -23.85
C HIS A 15 7.74 -3.50 -25.23
N TRP A 16 6.49 -3.45 -25.65
CA TRP A 16 6.04 -3.98 -26.94
C TRP A 16 4.79 -3.23 -27.42
N ALA A 17 4.58 -3.21 -28.74
CA ALA A 17 3.46 -2.50 -29.33
C ALA A 17 2.17 -3.31 -29.21
N VAL A 18 1.25 -2.87 -28.36
CA VAL A 18 -0.03 -3.56 -28.11
C VAL A 18 -0.82 -3.82 -29.39
N GLY A 19 -0.85 -2.84 -30.30
CA GLY A 19 -1.59 -2.95 -31.56
C GLY A 19 -1.13 -4.07 -32.51
N ASP A 20 0.09 -4.58 -32.33
CA ASP A 20 0.64 -5.64 -33.19
C ASP A 20 0.18 -7.04 -32.74
N TYR A 21 -0.22 -7.19 -31.47
CA TYR A 21 -0.46 -8.51 -30.86
C TYR A 21 -1.77 -8.64 -30.09
N PHE A 22 -2.53 -7.56 -29.92
CA PHE A 22 -3.78 -7.59 -29.18
C PHE A 22 -4.94 -8.13 -30.02
N ASP A 23 -5.62 -9.14 -29.51
CA ASP A 23 -6.94 -9.57 -29.97
C ASP A 23 -7.82 -9.88 -28.76
N ALA A 24 -9.08 -9.43 -28.81
CA ALA A 24 -10.03 -9.67 -27.73
C ALA A 24 -10.49 -11.14 -27.66
N ASP A 25 -10.36 -11.92 -28.74
CA ASP A 25 -10.60 -13.36 -28.74
C ASP A 25 -9.38 -14.09 -28.13
N PRO A 26 -9.51 -14.73 -26.95
CA PRO A 26 -8.42 -15.49 -26.34
C PRO A 26 -7.91 -16.64 -27.22
N LYS A 27 -8.72 -17.11 -28.18
CA LYS A 27 -8.40 -18.20 -29.10
C LYS A 27 -7.72 -17.73 -30.40
N ALA A 28 -7.63 -16.42 -30.63
CA ALA A 28 -6.93 -15.90 -31.81
C ALA A 28 -5.49 -16.45 -31.86
N PRO A 29 -5.06 -17.03 -32.99
CA PRO A 29 -3.72 -17.59 -33.11
C PRO A 29 -2.68 -16.47 -32.97
N ASP A 30 -1.63 -16.74 -32.20
CA ASP A 30 -0.48 -15.84 -32.05
C ASP A 30 -0.81 -14.42 -31.52
N MET A 31 -1.98 -14.26 -30.89
CA MET A 31 -2.43 -13.01 -30.27
C MET A 31 -2.62 -13.14 -28.74
N THR A 32 -2.52 -12.03 -28.02
CA THR A 32 -2.77 -11.89 -26.58
C THR A 32 -4.02 -11.06 -26.36
N TYR A 33 -4.82 -11.43 -25.37
CA TYR A 33 -5.94 -10.61 -24.90
C TYR A 33 -5.55 -9.73 -23.70
N GLY A 34 -4.32 -9.87 -23.20
CA GLY A 34 -3.75 -8.98 -22.18
C GLY A 34 -3.10 -7.75 -22.79
N ARG A 35 -3.42 -6.57 -22.26
CA ARG A 35 -2.86 -5.26 -22.67
C ARG A 35 -2.46 -4.35 -21.51
N ARG A 36 -2.61 -4.83 -20.27
CA ARG A 36 -2.32 -4.11 -19.02
C ARG A 36 -1.36 -4.91 -18.15
N GLY A 37 -0.65 -4.24 -17.24
CA GLY A 37 0.37 -4.85 -16.40
C GLY A 37 0.88 -3.89 -15.32
N GLY A 38 1.62 -4.42 -14.36
CA GLY A 38 2.49 -3.63 -13.47
C GLY A 38 3.90 -3.55 -14.05
N PHE A 39 4.44 -2.34 -14.18
CA PHE A 39 5.74 -2.09 -14.81
C PHE A 39 6.62 -1.23 -13.90
N LEU A 40 7.93 -1.50 -13.91
CA LEU A 40 8.89 -0.70 -13.16
C LEU A 40 9.17 0.61 -13.88
N ASP A 41 9.06 1.71 -13.14
CA ASP A 41 9.55 3.02 -13.59
C ASP A 41 11.06 2.99 -13.81
N ALA A 42 11.54 3.88 -14.69
CA ALA A 42 12.96 3.99 -14.96
C ALA A 42 13.72 4.64 -13.79
N VAL A 43 14.80 4.00 -13.35
CA VAL A 43 15.68 4.48 -12.28
C VAL A 43 17.05 4.87 -12.82
N ASP A 44 17.71 5.80 -12.12
CA ASP A 44 19.09 6.18 -12.40
C ASP A 44 20.07 5.10 -11.95
N PHE A 45 20.89 4.63 -12.88
CA PHE A 45 21.89 3.60 -12.64
C PHE A 45 23.28 4.08 -13.03
N ASP A 46 24.24 3.86 -12.13
CA ASP A 46 25.66 4.14 -12.35
C ASP A 46 26.38 2.85 -12.77
N PRO A 47 26.56 2.60 -14.09
CA PRO A 47 27.19 1.38 -14.55
C PRO A 47 28.64 1.28 -14.10
N MET A 48 29.37 2.40 -14.08
CA MET A 48 30.79 2.41 -13.74
C MET A 48 31.01 2.15 -12.26
N GLY A 49 30.13 2.64 -11.39
CA GLY A 49 30.13 2.34 -9.95
C GLY A 49 29.87 0.86 -9.64
N PHE A 50 29.19 0.13 -10.53
CA PHE A 50 29.08 -1.33 -10.47
C PHE A 50 30.15 -2.06 -11.31
N GLY A 51 31.09 -1.34 -11.92
CA GLY A 51 32.17 -1.84 -12.78
C GLY A 51 31.68 -2.47 -14.09
N ILE A 52 30.55 -2.01 -14.62
CA ILE A 52 29.97 -2.43 -15.90
C ILE A 52 30.41 -1.43 -16.97
N SER A 53 31.03 -1.91 -18.04
CA SER A 53 31.37 -1.04 -19.16
C SER A 53 30.08 -0.56 -19.85
N PRO A 54 29.99 0.71 -20.30
CA PRO A 54 28.83 1.17 -21.07
C PRO A 54 28.55 0.33 -22.33
N ARG A 55 29.58 -0.31 -22.90
CA ARG A 55 29.45 -1.22 -24.05
C ARG A 55 28.75 -2.54 -23.71
N ASP A 56 28.84 -2.96 -22.45
CA ASP A 56 28.30 -4.22 -21.96
C ASP A 56 26.83 -4.11 -21.52
N LEU A 57 26.29 -2.88 -21.43
CA LEU A 57 24.94 -2.61 -20.93
C LEU A 57 23.85 -3.27 -21.76
N GLU A 58 23.88 -3.13 -23.09
CA GLU A 58 22.88 -3.80 -23.96
C GLU A 58 22.97 -5.32 -23.88
N ALA A 59 24.15 -5.84 -23.57
CA ALA A 59 24.41 -7.26 -23.43
C ALA A 59 24.26 -7.76 -21.98
N THR A 60 23.70 -6.96 -21.07
CA THR A 60 23.42 -7.33 -19.68
C THR A 60 21.94 -7.19 -19.39
N ASP A 61 21.31 -8.26 -18.91
CA ASP A 61 19.87 -8.26 -18.68
C ASP A 61 19.42 -7.27 -17.59
N SER A 62 18.26 -6.66 -17.78
CA SER A 62 17.66 -5.69 -16.85
C SER A 62 17.49 -6.25 -15.43
N THR A 63 17.12 -7.53 -15.29
CA THR A 63 17.02 -8.22 -13.99
C THR A 63 18.36 -8.23 -13.27
N GLN A 64 19.47 -8.43 -13.98
CA GLN A 64 20.81 -8.41 -13.38
C GLN A 64 21.19 -6.99 -12.92
N LEU A 65 20.96 -5.98 -13.76
CA LEU A 65 21.27 -4.57 -13.47
C LEU A 65 20.48 -4.05 -12.27
N LEU A 66 19.16 -4.23 -12.29
CA LEU A 66 18.26 -3.85 -11.20
C LEU A 66 18.55 -4.66 -9.93
N GLY A 67 18.93 -5.93 -10.05
CA GLY A 67 19.28 -6.77 -8.91
C GLY A 67 20.50 -6.25 -8.14
N MET A 68 21.55 -5.81 -8.84
CA MET A 68 22.71 -5.17 -8.20
C MET A 68 22.33 -3.86 -7.52
N TYR A 69 21.49 -3.05 -8.17
CA TYR A 69 20.98 -1.81 -7.60
C TYR A 69 20.23 -2.06 -6.29
N VAL A 70 19.19 -2.91 -6.33
CA VAL A 70 18.34 -3.18 -5.17
C VAL A 70 19.09 -3.92 -4.05
N ALA A 71 20.03 -4.82 -4.37
CA ALA A 71 20.85 -5.47 -3.34
C ALA A 71 21.75 -4.47 -2.58
N ARG A 72 22.31 -3.48 -3.28
CA ARG A 72 23.07 -2.39 -2.64
C ARG A 72 22.17 -1.52 -1.78
N GLU A 73 20.97 -1.17 -2.26
CA GLU A 73 20.01 -0.39 -1.47
C GLU A 73 19.50 -1.15 -0.25
N ALA A 74 19.32 -2.48 -0.33
CA ALA A 74 18.96 -3.32 0.82
C ALA A 74 20.07 -3.34 1.89
N LEU A 75 21.34 -3.40 1.50
CA LEU A 75 22.46 -3.27 2.45
C LEU A 75 22.47 -1.88 3.10
N ARG A 76 22.27 -0.82 2.31
CA ARG A 76 22.20 0.55 2.80
C ARG A 76 21.05 0.75 3.79
N ASP A 77 19.88 0.24 3.47
CA ASP A 77 18.70 0.26 4.34
C ASP A 77 18.93 -0.50 5.65
N ALA A 78 19.72 -1.57 5.63
CA ALA A 78 20.17 -2.29 6.82
C ALA A 78 21.32 -1.57 7.57
N GLY A 79 21.78 -0.42 7.10
CA GLY A 79 22.83 0.38 7.72
C GLY A 79 24.26 -0.10 7.42
N TYR A 80 24.46 -0.82 6.32
CA TYR A 80 25.74 -1.37 5.86
C TYR A 80 26.17 -0.77 4.51
N GLY A 81 27.46 -0.91 4.18
CA GLY A 81 28.02 -0.51 2.89
C GLY A 81 29.01 0.65 2.99
N ALA A 82 29.28 1.34 1.88
CA ALA A 82 30.33 2.36 1.79
C ALA A 82 30.15 3.53 2.76
N ASP A 83 28.89 3.93 3.02
CA ASP A 83 28.52 5.03 3.90
C ASP A 83 27.99 4.53 5.27
N GLY A 84 28.05 3.23 5.52
CA GLY A 84 27.44 2.56 6.67
C GLY A 84 28.46 1.82 7.55
N ARG A 85 27.95 0.89 8.35
CA ARG A 85 28.78 -0.01 9.17
C ARG A 85 29.45 -1.07 8.28
N ASP A 86 30.62 -1.53 8.71
CA ASP A 86 31.29 -2.67 8.10
C ASP A 86 30.61 -3.99 8.52
N PHE A 87 30.82 -5.04 7.73
CA PHE A 87 30.25 -6.37 7.98
C PHE A 87 31.11 -7.49 7.39
N ALA A 88 30.95 -8.70 7.92
CA ALA A 88 31.69 -9.88 7.50
C ALA A 88 31.30 -10.37 6.09
N ARG A 89 31.93 -9.80 5.06
CA ARG A 89 31.69 -10.13 3.64
C ARG A 89 31.88 -11.61 3.31
N GLU A 90 32.81 -12.26 3.99
CA GLU A 90 33.08 -13.70 3.88
C GLU A 90 31.99 -14.59 4.50
N ARG A 91 31.05 -13.97 5.22
CA ARG A 91 29.90 -14.59 5.88
C ARG A 91 28.58 -14.07 5.33
N THR A 92 28.60 -13.36 4.21
CA THR A 92 27.39 -12.83 3.56
C THR A 92 27.08 -13.60 2.28
N SER A 93 25.92 -14.26 2.26
CA SER A 93 25.42 -15.04 1.11
C SER A 93 24.38 -14.25 0.29
N VAL A 94 24.16 -14.68 -0.95
CA VAL A 94 23.15 -14.14 -1.89
C VAL A 94 22.31 -15.29 -2.44
N ILE A 95 21.08 -15.44 -1.97
CA ILE A 95 20.18 -16.54 -2.37
C ILE A 95 18.88 -15.93 -2.86
N LEU A 96 18.61 -15.99 -4.18
CA LEU A 96 17.52 -15.22 -4.79
C LEU A 96 16.54 -16.09 -5.58
N GLY A 97 15.26 -15.76 -5.50
CA GLY A 97 14.25 -16.28 -6.41
C GLY A 97 14.33 -15.58 -7.76
N VAL A 98 14.63 -16.29 -8.83
CA VAL A 98 14.73 -15.73 -10.19
C VAL A 98 14.07 -16.68 -11.16
N SER A 99 13.28 -16.15 -12.10
CA SER A 99 12.70 -16.95 -13.18
C SER A 99 13.80 -17.57 -14.05
N GLY A 100 13.64 -18.83 -14.45
CA GLY A 100 14.67 -19.57 -15.19
C GLY A 100 15.11 -18.94 -16.52
N THR A 101 14.25 -18.14 -17.15
CA THR A 101 14.54 -17.39 -18.38
C THR A 101 14.52 -15.88 -18.11
N LEU A 102 15.55 -15.18 -18.58
CA LEU A 102 15.65 -13.72 -18.48
C LEU A 102 15.22 -13.02 -19.79
N PRO A 103 14.76 -11.75 -19.74
CA PRO A 103 14.35 -10.97 -20.90
C PRO A 103 15.30 -10.99 -22.11
N LEU A 104 16.61 -10.97 -21.88
CA LEU A 104 17.65 -10.90 -22.93
C LEU A 104 17.72 -12.15 -23.80
N VAL A 105 17.17 -13.28 -23.35
CA VAL A 105 17.13 -14.54 -24.11
C VAL A 105 16.33 -14.38 -25.41
N ILE A 106 15.20 -13.68 -25.37
CA ILE A 106 14.30 -13.51 -26.52
C ILE A 106 14.97 -12.76 -27.68
N PRO A 107 15.49 -11.53 -27.52
CA PRO A 107 16.09 -10.78 -28.63
C PRO A 107 17.35 -11.47 -29.19
N LEU A 108 18.15 -12.12 -28.35
CA LEU A 108 19.34 -12.86 -28.81
C LEU A 108 18.95 -14.13 -29.58
N GLY A 109 17.92 -14.84 -29.11
CA GLY A 109 17.36 -16.01 -29.79
C GLY A 109 16.73 -15.66 -31.13
N ALA A 110 16.02 -14.52 -31.23
CA ALA A 110 15.41 -14.06 -32.48
C ALA A 110 16.44 -13.91 -33.62
N ARG A 111 17.66 -13.48 -33.31
CA ARG A 111 18.75 -13.36 -34.30
C ARG A 111 19.23 -14.71 -34.85
N LEU A 112 18.98 -15.80 -34.14
CA LEU A 112 19.33 -17.16 -34.60
C LEU A 112 18.37 -17.65 -35.71
N GLY A 113 17.21 -17.02 -35.88
CA GLY A 113 16.23 -17.34 -36.93
C GLY A 113 16.62 -16.86 -38.33
N HIS A 114 17.64 -16.02 -38.47
CA HIS A 114 18.04 -15.44 -39.76
C HIS A 114 18.25 -16.45 -40.90
N PRO A 115 18.83 -17.66 -40.68
CA PRO A 115 18.94 -18.66 -41.75
C PRO A 115 17.58 -19.13 -42.29
N ILE A 116 16.58 -19.29 -41.42
CA ILE A 116 15.22 -19.69 -41.81
C ILE A 116 14.58 -18.61 -42.68
N TRP A 117 14.72 -17.34 -42.27
CA TRP A 117 14.17 -16.22 -43.04
C TRP A 117 14.88 -16.04 -44.37
N ARG A 118 16.21 -16.19 -44.40
CA ARG A 118 17.00 -16.18 -45.63
C ARG A 118 16.52 -17.23 -46.62
N GLN A 119 16.32 -18.45 -46.13
CA GLN A 119 15.80 -19.56 -46.94
C GLN A 119 14.39 -19.24 -47.46
N ALA A 120 13.47 -18.83 -46.59
CA ALA A 120 12.10 -18.52 -46.98
C ALA A 120 12.00 -17.35 -47.98
N LEU A 121 12.80 -16.30 -47.81
CA LEU A 121 12.87 -15.17 -48.76
C LEU A 121 13.42 -15.61 -50.12
N GLY A 122 14.47 -16.43 -50.12
CA GLY A 122 15.04 -16.99 -51.35
C GLY A 122 14.05 -17.92 -52.08
N GLU A 123 13.37 -18.81 -51.35
CA GLU A 123 12.31 -19.68 -51.88
C GLU A 123 11.10 -18.90 -52.41
N SER A 124 10.88 -17.69 -51.87
CA SER A 124 9.84 -16.75 -52.34
C SER A 124 10.29 -15.86 -53.50
N GLY A 125 11.52 -16.04 -54.00
CA GLY A 125 12.05 -15.31 -55.16
C GLY A 125 12.60 -13.90 -54.86
N VAL A 126 12.85 -13.56 -53.59
CA VAL A 126 13.53 -12.32 -53.22
C VAL A 126 15.01 -12.44 -53.56
N ASP A 127 15.58 -11.43 -54.23
CA ASP A 127 16.97 -11.47 -54.65
C ASP A 127 17.94 -11.45 -53.42
N PRO A 128 19.17 -11.98 -53.56
CA PRO A 128 20.10 -12.09 -52.43
C PRO A 128 20.47 -10.75 -51.78
N GLU A 129 20.55 -9.66 -52.54
CA GLU A 129 20.91 -8.34 -52.01
C GLU A 129 19.77 -7.79 -51.15
N THR A 130 18.54 -7.84 -51.65
CA THR A 130 17.35 -7.48 -50.88
C THR A 130 17.17 -8.40 -49.66
N THR A 131 17.49 -9.69 -49.78
CA THR A 131 17.40 -10.64 -48.66
C THR A 131 18.35 -10.25 -47.52
N GLU A 132 19.63 -9.98 -47.82
CA GLU A 132 20.58 -9.54 -46.79
C GLU A 132 20.23 -8.15 -46.23
N GLU A 133 19.67 -7.25 -47.05
CA GLU A 133 19.18 -5.95 -46.58
C GLU A 133 18.04 -6.12 -45.56
N VAL A 134 17.06 -6.97 -45.85
CA VAL A 134 15.93 -7.27 -44.95
C VAL A 134 16.43 -7.91 -43.67
N ILE A 135 17.32 -8.91 -43.75
CA ILE A 135 17.91 -9.54 -42.57
C ILE A 135 18.67 -8.52 -41.73
N ALA A 136 19.45 -7.62 -42.35
CA ALA A 136 20.16 -6.57 -41.64
C ALA A 136 19.20 -5.61 -40.92
N ARG A 137 18.08 -5.22 -41.56
CA ARG A 137 17.05 -4.37 -40.95
C ARG A 137 16.38 -5.05 -39.75
N ILE A 138 16.08 -6.35 -39.84
CA ILE A 138 15.52 -7.08 -38.69
C ILE A 138 16.57 -7.22 -37.58
N ALA A 139 17.81 -7.54 -37.94
CA ALA A 139 18.92 -7.66 -37.00
C ALA A 139 19.20 -6.35 -36.25
N GLU A 140 18.97 -5.19 -36.86
CA GLU A 140 19.11 -3.88 -36.20
C GLU A 140 18.06 -3.64 -35.10
N GLY A 141 16.91 -4.32 -35.16
CA GLY A 141 15.88 -4.29 -34.13
C GLY A 141 16.21 -5.11 -32.87
N TYR A 142 17.28 -5.90 -32.89
CA TYR A 142 17.68 -6.76 -31.77
C TYR A 142 19.11 -6.46 -31.30
N VAL A 143 19.38 -6.72 -30.02
CA VAL A 143 20.72 -6.65 -29.43
C VAL A 143 21.65 -7.62 -30.16
N PRO A 144 22.85 -7.20 -30.62
CA PRO A 144 23.79 -8.09 -31.29
C PRO A 144 24.44 -9.06 -30.29
N TRP A 145 24.81 -10.23 -30.79
CA TRP A 145 25.67 -11.17 -30.06
C TRP A 145 27.05 -10.55 -29.84
N GLN A 146 27.48 -10.53 -28.58
CA GLN A 146 28.77 -10.01 -28.10
C GLN A 146 29.33 -10.99 -27.06
N GLU A 147 30.59 -10.78 -26.64
CA GLU A 147 31.24 -11.61 -25.62
C GLU A 147 30.44 -11.65 -24.31
N ASN A 148 29.94 -10.49 -23.85
CA ASN A 148 29.17 -10.39 -22.61
C ASN A 148 27.70 -10.85 -22.75
N SER A 149 27.21 -11.19 -23.95
CA SER A 149 25.82 -11.65 -24.15
C SER A 149 25.51 -12.94 -23.40
N PHE A 150 26.45 -13.88 -23.37
CA PHE A 150 26.23 -15.16 -22.66
C PHE A 150 26.12 -14.97 -21.14
N PRO A 151 27.09 -14.35 -20.43
CA PRO A 151 26.90 -14.08 -19.00
C PRO A 151 25.73 -13.12 -18.72
N GLY A 152 25.39 -12.24 -19.66
CA GLY A 152 24.25 -11.33 -19.54
C GLY A 152 22.87 -11.98 -19.57
N LEU A 153 22.70 -13.13 -20.23
CA LEU A 153 21.40 -13.82 -20.34
C LEU A 153 21.16 -14.90 -19.28
N LEU A 154 22.18 -15.25 -18.49
CA LEU A 154 22.13 -16.36 -17.53
C LEU A 154 21.46 -15.95 -16.22
N ALA A 155 20.46 -16.71 -15.77
CA ALA A 155 19.73 -16.44 -14.52
C ALA A 155 20.61 -16.55 -13.27
N ASN A 156 21.49 -17.56 -13.18
CA ASN A 156 22.40 -17.73 -12.03
C ASN A 156 23.38 -16.55 -11.85
N VAL A 157 23.68 -15.84 -12.94
CA VAL A 157 24.58 -14.68 -12.94
C VAL A 157 23.93 -13.47 -12.25
N VAL A 158 22.61 -13.46 -12.00
CA VAL A 158 21.96 -12.45 -11.14
C VAL A 158 22.58 -12.44 -9.74
N ALA A 159 22.56 -13.59 -9.04
CA ALA A 159 23.19 -13.72 -7.72
C ALA A 159 24.72 -13.59 -7.80
N GLY A 160 25.33 -14.17 -8.84
CA GLY A 160 26.77 -14.13 -9.05
C GLY A 160 27.32 -12.71 -9.25
N ARG A 161 26.63 -11.85 -10.01
CA ARG A 161 27.03 -10.44 -10.19
C ARG A 161 26.86 -9.64 -8.91
N ILE A 162 25.77 -9.84 -8.16
CA ILE A 162 25.60 -9.18 -6.86
C ILE A 162 26.77 -9.52 -5.93
N ALA A 163 27.08 -10.81 -5.78
CA ALA A 163 28.20 -11.26 -4.95
C ALA A 163 29.54 -10.70 -5.46
N ASN A 164 29.78 -10.74 -6.78
CA ASN A 164 31.01 -10.23 -7.38
C ASN A 164 31.17 -8.71 -7.23
N ARG A 165 30.10 -7.92 -7.41
CA ARG A 165 30.16 -6.45 -7.40
C ARG A 165 30.09 -5.85 -6.00
N LEU A 166 29.51 -6.56 -5.05
CA LEU A 166 29.48 -6.17 -3.64
C LEU A 166 30.55 -6.87 -2.79
N ASP A 167 31.47 -7.61 -3.43
CA ASP A 167 32.56 -8.34 -2.79
C ASP A 167 32.08 -9.24 -1.64
N LEU A 168 31.14 -10.13 -1.95
CA LEU A 168 30.54 -11.08 -0.99
C LEU A 168 31.08 -12.48 -1.29
N HIS A 169 31.58 -13.17 -0.27
CA HIS A 169 32.23 -14.49 -0.45
C HIS A 169 31.42 -15.66 0.12
N GLY A 170 30.19 -15.42 0.58
CA GLY A 170 29.27 -16.48 0.96
C GLY A 170 28.69 -17.25 -0.24
N THR A 171 27.73 -18.12 0.05
CA THR A 171 26.98 -18.87 -0.96
C THR A 171 26.25 -17.91 -1.88
N ASN A 172 26.41 -18.06 -3.20
CA ASN A 172 25.57 -17.37 -4.18
C ASN A 172 24.86 -18.36 -5.09
N CYS A 173 23.54 -18.29 -5.17
CA CYS A 173 22.73 -19.12 -6.06
C CYS A 173 21.36 -18.50 -6.32
N ILE A 174 20.64 -19.07 -7.30
CA ILE A 174 19.24 -18.75 -7.56
C ILE A 174 18.37 -19.99 -7.36
N VAL A 175 17.08 -19.77 -7.10
CA VAL A 175 16.06 -20.80 -6.98
C VAL A 175 14.92 -20.48 -7.95
N ASP A 176 14.42 -21.51 -8.64
CA ASP A 176 13.22 -21.41 -9.47
C ASP A 176 12.15 -22.40 -8.96
N ALA A 177 11.15 -21.84 -8.29
CA ALA A 177 9.90 -22.49 -7.92
C ALA A 177 8.71 -21.70 -8.51
N ALA A 178 8.89 -21.20 -9.74
CA ALA A 178 7.94 -20.32 -10.42
C ALA A 178 7.49 -19.14 -9.53
N CYS A 179 6.20 -19.00 -9.29
CA CYS A 179 5.62 -17.92 -8.48
C CYS A 179 6.04 -17.96 -7.00
N ALA A 180 6.57 -19.10 -6.51
CA ALA A 180 7.05 -19.28 -5.15
C ALA A 180 8.58 -19.13 -4.99
N SER A 181 9.30 -18.77 -6.05
CA SER A 181 10.77 -18.68 -6.06
C SER A 181 11.33 -17.84 -4.91
N SER A 182 10.75 -16.67 -4.64
CA SER A 182 11.23 -15.78 -3.56
C SER A 182 11.06 -16.38 -2.17
N LEU A 183 9.91 -16.99 -1.84
CA LEU A 183 9.75 -17.64 -0.53
C LEU A 183 10.59 -18.92 -0.42
N SER A 184 10.85 -19.61 -1.53
CA SER A 184 11.80 -20.73 -1.58
C SER A 184 13.23 -20.25 -1.28
N ALA A 185 13.66 -19.13 -1.87
CA ALA A 185 14.94 -18.52 -1.57
C ALA A 185 15.05 -18.06 -0.11
N ILE A 186 13.99 -17.46 0.46
CA ILE A 186 13.92 -17.08 1.88
C ILE A 186 13.97 -18.32 2.79
N HIS A 187 13.34 -19.43 2.40
CA HIS A 187 13.43 -20.69 3.11
C HIS A 187 14.89 -21.19 3.17
N LEU A 188 15.58 -21.23 2.03
CA LEU A 188 17.00 -21.63 1.98
C LEU A 188 17.91 -20.65 2.73
N ALA A 189 17.64 -19.35 2.65
CA ALA A 189 18.37 -18.34 3.41
C ALA A 189 18.23 -18.55 4.93
N SER A 190 17.02 -18.89 5.39
CA SER A 190 16.77 -19.21 6.80
C SER A 190 17.57 -20.44 7.24
N LEU A 191 17.61 -21.49 6.42
CA LEU A 191 18.41 -22.69 6.69
C LEU A 191 19.93 -22.41 6.71
N GLU A 192 20.43 -21.58 5.79
CA GLU A 192 21.84 -21.17 5.74
C GLU A 192 22.26 -20.39 7.01
N LEU A 193 21.37 -19.50 7.49
CA LEU A 193 21.54 -18.76 8.75
C LEU A 193 21.46 -19.70 9.96
N GLU A 194 20.46 -20.58 10.04
CA GLU A 194 20.31 -21.52 11.15
C GLU A 194 21.48 -22.49 11.25
N ALA A 195 22.02 -22.94 10.12
CA ALA A 195 23.19 -23.81 10.07
C ALA A 195 24.51 -23.09 10.44
N GLY A 196 24.48 -21.78 10.69
CA GLY A 196 25.67 -20.99 10.97
C GLY A 196 26.63 -20.92 9.77
N ARG A 197 26.12 -21.07 8.54
CA ARG A 197 26.95 -21.02 7.31
C ARG A 197 27.11 -19.60 6.78
N ALA A 198 26.15 -18.72 7.06
CA ALA A 198 26.23 -17.28 6.83
C ALA A 198 25.82 -16.54 8.11
N ASP A 199 26.26 -15.29 8.26
CA ASP A 199 25.82 -14.38 9.32
C ASP A 199 24.83 -13.34 8.79
N MET A 200 24.82 -13.14 7.47
CA MET A 200 23.83 -12.37 6.74
C MET A 200 23.51 -13.06 5.41
N VAL A 201 22.27 -13.01 4.96
CA VAL A 201 21.86 -13.46 3.62
C VAL A 201 21.03 -12.36 2.95
N LEU A 202 21.46 -11.93 1.77
CA LEU A 202 20.61 -11.15 0.86
C LEU A 202 19.69 -12.12 0.13
N SER A 203 18.38 -11.99 0.38
CA SER A 203 17.36 -12.90 -0.15
C SER A 203 16.13 -12.15 -0.67
N GLY A 204 15.30 -12.79 -1.47
CA GLY A 204 14.10 -12.19 -2.05
C GLY A 204 13.83 -12.76 -3.43
N GLY A 205 13.29 -11.93 -4.34
CA GLY A 205 13.06 -12.36 -5.71
C GLY A 205 13.02 -11.24 -6.73
N LEU A 206 13.36 -11.58 -7.97
CA LEU A 206 13.52 -10.65 -9.07
C LEU A 206 12.87 -11.20 -10.33
N ASP A 207 12.04 -10.38 -10.97
CA ASP A 207 11.44 -10.69 -12.25
C ASP A 207 11.07 -9.41 -13.01
N THR A 208 11.71 -9.20 -14.16
CA THR A 208 11.41 -8.11 -15.09
C THR A 208 10.87 -8.61 -16.43
N PHE A 209 10.52 -9.89 -16.52
CA PHE A 209 10.19 -10.51 -17.80
C PHE A 209 8.71 -10.31 -18.16
N ASN A 210 8.33 -9.06 -18.44
CA ASN A 210 7.00 -8.68 -18.93
C ASN A 210 6.99 -8.38 -20.45
N ASP A 211 7.72 -9.20 -21.21
CA ASP A 211 7.75 -9.16 -22.68
C ASP A 211 6.48 -9.80 -23.29
N ILE A 212 6.26 -9.56 -24.59
CA ILE A 212 5.18 -10.18 -25.36
C ILE A 212 5.20 -11.71 -25.26
N PHE A 213 6.39 -12.33 -25.15
CA PHE A 213 6.51 -13.77 -24.94
C PHE A 213 5.73 -14.24 -23.71
N MET A 214 5.84 -13.54 -22.57
CA MET A 214 5.13 -13.92 -21.34
C MET A 214 3.63 -13.66 -21.43
N TYR A 215 3.22 -12.57 -22.08
CA TYR A 215 1.79 -12.34 -22.35
C TYR A 215 1.18 -13.46 -23.19
N MET A 216 1.89 -13.95 -24.21
CA MET A 216 1.45 -15.12 -24.99
C MET A 216 1.35 -16.37 -24.13
N CYS A 217 2.37 -16.68 -23.32
CA CYS A 217 2.33 -17.85 -22.44
C CYS A 217 1.08 -17.86 -21.54
N PHE A 218 0.75 -16.73 -20.93
CA PHE A 218 -0.40 -16.62 -20.03
C PHE A 218 -1.74 -16.52 -20.78
N SER A 219 -1.78 -15.94 -21.99
CA SER A 219 -2.98 -15.96 -22.82
C SER A 219 -3.29 -17.36 -23.35
N LYS A 220 -2.28 -18.18 -23.68
CA LYS A 220 -2.49 -19.56 -24.15
C LYS A 220 -2.67 -20.57 -23.01
N THR A 221 -2.35 -20.18 -21.79
CA THR A 221 -2.69 -20.90 -20.55
C THR A 221 -3.88 -20.23 -19.84
N PRO A 222 -4.91 -19.81 -20.60
CA PRO A 222 -5.83 -18.69 -20.35
C PRO A 222 -5.93 -18.22 -18.89
N ALA A 223 -4.91 -17.52 -18.43
CA ALA A 223 -4.73 -17.13 -17.02
C ALA A 223 -4.85 -15.62 -16.83
N LEU A 224 -4.71 -14.82 -17.90
CA LEU A 224 -4.85 -13.37 -17.79
C LEU A 224 -6.32 -12.99 -17.56
N SER A 225 -6.53 -11.90 -16.83
CA SER A 225 -7.82 -11.25 -16.67
C SER A 225 -8.25 -10.56 -17.97
N ALA A 226 -9.49 -10.78 -18.40
CA ALA A 226 -10.08 -10.11 -19.56
C ALA A 226 -10.56 -8.69 -19.20
N SER A 227 -10.98 -8.47 -17.95
CA SER A 227 -11.32 -7.15 -17.39
C SER A 227 -10.09 -6.23 -17.28
N GLY A 228 -8.88 -6.81 -17.29
CA GLY A 228 -7.63 -6.07 -17.22
C GLY A 228 -7.22 -5.71 -15.80
N ASN A 229 -7.72 -6.44 -14.79
CA ASN A 229 -7.43 -6.20 -13.37
C ASN A 229 -7.09 -7.50 -12.64
N ALA A 230 -6.15 -7.45 -11.70
CA ALA A 230 -6.00 -8.51 -10.70
C ALA A 230 -6.94 -8.21 -9.53
N GLN A 231 -7.96 -9.04 -9.33
CA GLN A 231 -9.03 -8.82 -8.34
C GLN A 231 -9.07 -9.99 -7.33
N PRO A 232 -8.01 -10.18 -6.53
CA PRO A 232 -7.93 -11.31 -5.61
C PRO A 232 -9.10 -11.32 -4.65
N PHE A 233 -9.79 -12.46 -4.60
CA PHE A 233 -10.95 -12.73 -3.76
C PHE A 233 -12.21 -11.92 -4.06
N ASN A 234 -12.26 -11.16 -5.14
CA ASN A 234 -13.51 -10.56 -5.62
C ASN A 234 -14.41 -11.64 -6.22
N GLN A 235 -15.73 -11.46 -6.13
CA GLN A 235 -16.71 -12.36 -6.74
C GLN A 235 -16.52 -12.46 -8.27
N ASP A 236 -16.21 -11.33 -8.92
CA ASP A 236 -16.01 -11.23 -10.37
C ASP A 236 -14.55 -11.41 -10.81
N ALA A 237 -13.69 -12.00 -9.96
CA ALA A 237 -12.30 -12.25 -10.32
C ALA A 237 -12.21 -13.15 -11.57
N ASP A 238 -11.52 -12.70 -12.62
CA ASP A 238 -11.52 -13.35 -13.94
C ASP A 238 -10.13 -13.75 -14.45
N GLY A 239 -9.09 -13.59 -13.64
CA GLY A 239 -7.72 -13.94 -13.98
C GLY A 239 -6.67 -13.06 -13.28
N THR A 240 -5.41 -13.30 -13.60
CA THR A 240 -4.29 -12.50 -13.11
C THR A 240 -3.91 -11.38 -14.08
N ILE A 241 -3.16 -10.40 -13.59
CA ILE A 241 -2.41 -9.46 -14.42
C ILE A 241 -0.92 -9.64 -14.14
N LEU A 242 -0.07 -9.52 -15.16
CA LEU A 242 1.37 -9.65 -14.98
C LEU A 242 1.97 -8.39 -14.35
N GLY A 243 2.97 -8.57 -13.51
CA GLY A 243 3.74 -7.51 -12.88
C GLY A 243 5.24 -7.76 -13.01
N GLU A 244 6.01 -6.68 -12.97
CA GLU A 244 7.45 -6.68 -12.76
C GLU A 244 7.76 -6.38 -11.28
N GLY A 245 8.85 -6.94 -10.76
CA GLY A 245 9.25 -6.67 -9.38
C GLY A 245 10.67 -7.11 -9.07
N VAL A 246 11.35 -6.30 -8.27
CA VAL A 246 12.69 -6.59 -7.73
C VAL A 246 12.63 -6.29 -6.24
N GLY A 247 12.64 -7.34 -5.41
CA GLY A 247 12.57 -7.21 -3.96
C GLY A 247 13.68 -8.01 -3.29
N VAL A 248 14.52 -7.33 -2.49
CA VAL A 248 15.61 -7.94 -1.72
C VAL A 248 15.50 -7.50 -0.26
N VAL A 249 15.68 -8.43 0.66
CA VAL A 249 15.75 -8.23 2.10
C VAL A 249 17.10 -8.74 2.62
N ALA A 250 17.65 -8.07 3.63
CA ALA A 250 18.81 -8.54 4.38
C ALA A 250 18.33 -9.34 5.59
N LEU A 251 18.68 -10.62 5.66
CA LEU A 251 18.27 -11.53 6.72
C LEU A 251 19.47 -11.86 7.61
N LYS A 252 19.26 -11.85 8.92
CA LYS A 252 20.21 -12.29 9.94
C LYS A 252 19.46 -13.08 11.01
N ARG A 253 20.20 -13.85 11.82
CA ARG A 253 19.63 -14.40 13.05
C ARG A 253 19.31 -13.25 13.99
N LEU A 254 18.18 -13.32 14.71
CA LEU A 254 17.72 -12.23 15.57
C LEU A 254 18.80 -11.77 16.57
N ALA A 255 19.43 -12.73 17.27
CA ALA A 255 20.49 -12.44 18.23
C ALA A 255 21.70 -11.72 17.61
N ASP A 256 22.00 -11.96 16.32
CA ASP A 256 23.08 -11.25 15.63
C ASP A 256 22.68 -9.85 15.22
N ALA A 257 21.43 -9.66 14.79
CA ALA A 257 20.89 -8.35 14.47
C ALA A 257 20.85 -7.45 15.72
N GLU A 258 20.40 -7.99 16.85
CA GLU A 258 20.41 -7.30 18.15
C GLU A 258 21.83 -6.97 18.61
N ARG A 259 22.75 -7.94 18.54
CA ARG A 259 24.17 -7.73 18.89
C ARG A 259 24.79 -6.59 18.08
N ASP A 260 24.50 -6.57 16.79
CA ASP A 260 25.13 -5.62 15.87
C ASP A 260 24.43 -4.24 15.90
N GLY A 261 23.25 -4.14 16.52
CA GLY A 261 22.46 -2.90 16.61
C GLY A 261 21.75 -2.58 15.30
N ASP A 262 21.30 -3.61 14.58
CA ASP A 262 20.57 -3.46 13.32
C ASP A 262 19.16 -2.94 13.55
N ARG A 263 18.62 -2.21 12.57
CA ARG A 263 17.19 -1.95 12.50
C ARG A 263 16.47 -3.26 12.15
N ILE A 264 15.59 -3.71 13.03
CA ILE A 264 14.81 -4.93 12.84
C ILE A 264 13.37 -4.54 12.53
N TYR A 265 12.90 -4.86 11.32
CA TYR A 265 11.52 -4.58 10.92
C TYR A 265 10.53 -5.61 11.48
N ALA A 266 10.89 -6.89 11.41
CA ALA A 266 10.09 -8.02 11.86
C ALA A 266 10.97 -9.28 11.97
N VAL A 267 10.41 -10.36 12.53
CA VAL A 267 11.10 -11.64 12.73
C VAL A 267 10.38 -12.74 11.95
N ILE A 268 11.11 -13.45 11.08
CA ILE A 268 10.60 -14.68 10.46
C ILE A 268 10.65 -15.79 11.52
N LYS A 269 9.48 -16.31 11.92
CA LYS A 269 9.38 -17.36 12.95
C LYS A 269 9.49 -18.76 12.36
N GLY A 270 9.01 -18.94 11.15
CA GLY A 270 9.06 -20.24 10.49
C GLY A 270 8.60 -20.18 9.04
N VAL A 271 9.23 -21.00 8.20
CA VAL A 271 8.80 -21.22 6.82
C VAL A 271 8.43 -22.69 6.66
N GLY A 272 7.28 -22.94 6.05
CA GLY A 272 6.82 -24.27 5.67
C GLY A 272 6.76 -24.42 4.16
N SER A 273 7.12 -25.61 3.69
CA SER A 273 7.07 -25.97 2.27
C SER A 273 6.32 -27.28 2.06
N SER A 274 5.71 -27.43 0.90
CA SER A 274 5.06 -28.68 0.48
C SER A 274 5.02 -28.79 -1.05
N SER A 275 4.53 -29.95 -1.53
CA SER A 275 4.16 -30.15 -2.92
C SER A 275 2.71 -30.63 -3.03
N ASP A 276 2.01 -30.20 -4.07
CA ASP A 276 0.68 -30.69 -4.44
C ASP A 276 0.70 -32.17 -4.87
N GLY A 277 1.85 -32.67 -5.32
CA GLY A 277 1.99 -34.05 -5.76
C GLY A 277 1.13 -34.38 -6.97
N LYS A 278 0.36 -35.48 -6.90
CA LYS A 278 -0.45 -35.95 -8.04
C LYS A 278 -1.76 -35.16 -8.15
N GLY A 279 -1.90 -34.36 -9.21
CA GLY A 279 -3.11 -33.59 -9.53
C GLY A 279 -3.71 -33.89 -10.92
N GLN A 280 -4.75 -33.15 -11.30
CA GLN A 280 -5.42 -33.24 -12.61
C GLN A 280 -4.56 -32.67 -13.75
N ALA A 281 -3.77 -31.64 -13.46
CA ALA A 281 -2.81 -31.02 -14.36
C ALA A 281 -1.61 -30.53 -13.54
N VAL A 282 -0.47 -30.33 -14.19
CA VAL A 282 0.76 -29.84 -13.54
C VAL A 282 0.59 -28.47 -12.87
N TYR A 283 -0.37 -27.68 -13.34
CA TYR A 283 -0.65 -26.32 -12.86
C TYR A 283 -1.92 -26.19 -12.04
N ALA A 284 -2.65 -27.28 -11.80
CA ALA A 284 -3.85 -27.25 -10.98
C ALA A 284 -3.45 -27.22 -9.50
N PRO A 285 -3.87 -26.21 -8.71
CA PRO A 285 -3.51 -26.10 -7.30
C PRO A 285 -4.26 -27.14 -6.45
N SER A 286 -3.69 -27.51 -5.28
CA SER A 286 -4.34 -28.39 -4.28
C SER A 286 -4.55 -27.68 -2.94
N PRO A 287 -5.79 -27.65 -2.40
CA PRO A 287 -6.03 -27.14 -1.04
C PRO A 287 -5.24 -27.89 0.02
N GLU A 288 -5.12 -29.22 -0.08
CA GLU A 288 -4.39 -30.06 0.88
C GLU A 288 -2.88 -29.85 0.79
N GLY A 289 -2.36 -29.63 -0.43
CA GLY A 289 -0.97 -29.25 -0.64
C GLY A 289 -0.65 -27.94 0.07
N GLN A 290 -1.46 -26.91 -0.17
CA GLN A 290 -1.30 -25.61 0.47
C GLN A 290 -1.43 -25.72 2.00
N ALA A 291 -2.49 -26.35 2.51
CA ALA A 291 -2.71 -26.56 3.94
C ALA A 291 -1.55 -27.30 4.63
N ARG A 292 -0.85 -28.20 3.93
CA ARG A 292 0.36 -28.84 4.44
C ARG A 292 1.50 -27.85 4.66
N ALA A 293 1.75 -26.94 3.72
CA ALA A 293 2.78 -25.91 3.88
C ALA A 293 2.45 -25.00 5.08
N LEU A 294 1.19 -24.58 5.22
CA LEU A 294 0.71 -23.78 6.35
C LEU A 294 0.96 -24.50 7.69
N ARG A 295 0.50 -25.74 7.85
CA ARG A 295 0.69 -26.52 9.10
C ARG A 295 2.17 -26.73 9.43
N VAL A 296 3.03 -26.93 8.43
CA VAL A 296 4.49 -27.02 8.64
C VAL A 296 5.04 -25.68 9.13
N ALA A 297 4.64 -24.56 8.52
CA ALA A 297 5.11 -23.24 8.89
C ALA A 297 4.74 -22.89 10.34
N TYR A 298 3.48 -23.11 10.73
CA TYR A 298 3.02 -22.87 12.10
C TYR A 298 3.71 -23.75 13.13
N ARG A 299 3.92 -25.04 12.81
CA ARG A 299 4.70 -25.94 13.68
C ARG A 299 6.15 -25.49 13.82
N ASN A 300 6.80 -25.08 12.73
CA ASN A 300 8.18 -24.58 12.76
C ASN A 300 8.28 -23.27 13.56
N ALA A 301 7.27 -22.41 13.45
CA ALA A 301 7.18 -21.16 14.21
C ALA A 301 6.83 -21.35 15.69
N GLY A 302 6.25 -22.49 16.07
CA GLY A 302 5.76 -22.74 17.42
C GLY A 302 4.56 -21.87 17.79
N VAL A 303 3.72 -21.51 16.81
CA VAL A 303 2.54 -20.65 17.00
C VAL A 303 1.28 -21.31 16.45
N THR A 304 0.12 -20.88 16.92
CA THR A 304 -1.19 -21.36 16.48
C THR A 304 -1.88 -20.31 15.57
N PRO A 305 -2.67 -20.73 14.55
CA PRO A 305 -3.27 -19.81 13.57
C PRO A 305 -4.24 -18.76 14.15
N ASP A 306 -4.85 -19.01 15.31
CA ASP A 306 -5.74 -18.08 16.02
C ASP A 306 -5.05 -16.78 16.45
N THR A 307 -3.71 -16.80 16.51
CA THR A 307 -2.88 -15.64 16.83
C THR A 307 -2.45 -14.82 15.62
N VAL A 308 -2.81 -15.24 14.40
CA VAL A 308 -2.45 -14.57 13.16
C VAL A 308 -3.53 -13.54 12.80
N GLY A 309 -3.14 -12.28 12.71
CA GLY A 309 -4.05 -11.16 12.39
C GLY A 309 -4.11 -10.81 10.91
N LEU A 310 -3.13 -11.23 10.11
CA LEU A 310 -3.04 -10.94 8.68
C LEU A 310 -2.54 -12.16 7.89
N VAL A 311 -3.20 -12.51 6.80
CA VAL A 311 -2.65 -13.35 5.75
C VAL A 311 -2.50 -12.53 4.48
N GLU A 312 -1.25 -12.34 4.08
CA GLU A 312 -0.88 -11.93 2.74
C GLU A 312 -0.86 -13.17 1.84
N ALA A 313 -1.95 -13.36 1.12
CA ALA A 313 -2.21 -14.53 0.33
C ALA A 313 -1.39 -14.56 -0.97
N HIS A 314 -1.35 -15.74 -1.61
CA HIS A 314 -0.93 -15.84 -2.99
C HIS A 314 -1.90 -15.08 -3.90
N GLY A 315 -3.22 -15.18 -3.67
CA GLY A 315 -4.31 -14.35 -4.19
C GLY A 315 -4.04 -13.76 -5.57
N THR A 316 -4.28 -14.56 -6.61
CA THR A 316 -3.95 -14.20 -7.99
C THR A 316 -5.10 -13.55 -8.74
N GLY A 317 -6.32 -13.58 -8.19
CA GLY A 317 -7.52 -13.16 -8.91
C GLY A 317 -8.02 -14.23 -9.89
N THR A 318 -7.51 -15.45 -9.81
CA THR A 318 -8.01 -16.56 -10.64
C THR A 318 -9.15 -17.27 -9.94
N ILE A 319 -10.25 -17.54 -10.65
CA ILE A 319 -11.47 -18.16 -10.09
C ILE A 319 -11.14 -19.44 -9.29
N VAL A 320 -10.39 -20.36 -9.89
CA VAL A 320 -10.05 -21.66 -9.27
C VAL A 320 -8.97 -21.50 -8.20
N GLY A 321 -7.99 -20.62 -8.43
CA GLY A 321 -6.86 -20.42 -7.52
C GLY A 321 -7.30 -19.80 -6.20
N ASP A 322 -8.04 -18.70 -6.25
CA ASP A 322 -8.50 -17.98 -5.06
C ASP A 322 -9.44 -18.84 -4.21
N ALA A 323 -10.36 -19.58 -4.82
CA ALA A 323 -11.24 -20.50 -4.11
C ALA A 323 -10.47 -21.69 -3.49
N THR A 324 -9.41 -22.16 -4.15
CA THR A 324 -8.54 -23.23 -3.64
C THR A 324 -7.73 -22.76 -2.43
N GLU A 325 -7.16 -21.57 -2.52
CA GLU A 325 -6.42 -20.94 -1.44
C GLU A 325 -7.30 -20.67 -0.22
N ALA A 326 -8.48 -20.10 -0.42
CA ALA A 326 -9.44 -19.87 0.64
C ALA A 326 -9.79 -21.17 1.39
N ARG A 327 -10.09 -22.26 0.68
CA ARG A 327 -10.33 -23.58 1.31
C ARG A 327 -9.12 -24.10 2.08
N GLY A 328 -7.92 -23.98 1.51
CA GLY A 328 -6.68 -24.41 2.16
C GLY A 328 -6.44 -23.66 3.47
N LEU A 329 -6.62 -22.34 3.45
CA LEU A 329 -6.54 -21.45 4.61
C LEU A 329 -7.59 -21.79 5.68
N THR A 330 -8.87 -21.80 5.30
CA THR A 330 -9.99 -22.07 6.21
C THR A 330 -9.82 -23.42 6.91
N SER A 331 -9.39 -24.46 6.19
CA SER A 331 -9.16 -25.79 6.77
C SER A 331 -8.07 -25.85 7.86
N VAL A 332 -7.17 -24.86 7.92
CA VAL A 332 -6.12 -24.78 8.95
C VAL A 332 -6.54 -23.86 10.09
N TYR A 333 -7.34 -22.83 9.80
CA TYR A 333 -7.75 -21.83 10.79
C TYR A 333 -8.97 -22.29 11.60
N GLU A 334 -9.90 -23.02 11.01
CA GLU A 334 -11.03 -23.62 11.73
C GLU A 334 -10.59 -24.70 12.73
N ASP A 335 -9.45 -25.36 12.49
CA ASP A 335 -8.84 -26.34 13.42
C ASP A 335 -8.54 -25.71 14.81
N THR A 336 -8.54 -24.37 14.92
CA THR A 336 -8.34 -23.64 16.19
C THR A 336 -9.58 -23.57 17.07
N GLY A 337 -10.78 -23.71 16.50
CA GLY A 337 -12.05 -23.55 17.20
C GLY A 337 -12.44 -22.12 17.57
N ARG A 338 -11.70 -21.10 17.11
CA ARG A 338 -12.07 -19.68 17.28
C ARG A 338 -13.24 -19.33 16.36
N GLU A 339 -14.28 -18.71 16.91
CA GLU A 339 -15.47 -18.28 16.16
C GLU A 339 -15.31 -16.88 15.54
N GLY A 340 -16.04 -16.63 14.45
CA GLY A 340 -16.08 -15.34 13.74
C GLY A 340 -14.89 -15.12 12.82
N SER A 341 -14.85 -13.94 12.18
CA SER A 341 -13.73 -13.52 11.33
C SER A 341 -12.78 -12.64 12.12
N TRP A 342 -11.51 -13.04 12.27
CA TRP A 342 -10.48 -12.27 12.98
C TRP A 342 -9.27 -11.96 12.12
N CYS A 343 -9.01 -12.76 11.09
CA CYS A 343 -7.82 -12.63 10.28
C CYS A 343 -8.10 -11.82 9.01
N ALA A 344 -7.41 -10.68 8.86
CA ALA A 344 -7.43 -9.93 7.62
C ALA A 344 -6.82 -10.76 6.49
N LEU A 345 -7.52 -10.87 5.35
CA LEU A 345 -7.02 -11.48 4.14
C LEU A 345 -6.76 -10.42 3.07
N GLY A 346 -5.62 -10.53 2.40
CA GLY A 346 -5.28 -9.61 1.33
C GLY A 346 -4.23 -10.14 0.35
N SER A 347 -4.00 -9.40 -0.73
CA SER A 347 -2.93 -9.68 -1.69
C SER A 347 -2.43 -8.39 -2.35
N VAL A 348 -1.12 -8.18 -2.34
CA VAL A 348 -0.42 -7.07 -3.00
C VAL A 348 -0.65 -7.06 -4.51
N LYS A 349 -1.02 -8.22 -5.10
CA LYS A 349 -1.21 -8.37 -6.54
C LYS A 349 -2.36 -7.52 -7.07
N SER A 350 -3.32 -7.14 -6.23
CA SER A 350 -4.36 -6.18 -6.61
C SER A 350 -3.80 -4.81 -7.01
N MET A 351 -2.63 -4.45 -6.47
CA MET A 351 -1.96 -3.15 -6.65
C MET A 351 -0.91 -3.19 -7.76
N ILE A 352 -0.05 -4.21 -7.77
CA ILE A 352 1.15 -4.25 -8.64
C ILE A 352 1.12 -5.37 -9.69
N GLY A 353 0.02 -6.11 -9.77
CA GLY A 353 -0.07 -7.34 -10.55
C GLY A 353 0.77 -8.48 -9.96
N HIS A 354 0.84 -9.58 -10.68
CA HIS A 354 1.60 -10.76 -10.27
C HIS A 354 3.07 -10.62 -10.73
N THR A 355 3.94 -10.29 -9.79
CA THR A 355 5.39 -10.11 -10.01
C THR A 355 6.20 -11.42 -10.14
N LYS A 356 5.54 -12.50 -10.58
CA LYS A 356 6.12 -13.82 -10.88
C LYS A 356 7.11 -14.29 -9.80
N ALA A 357 8.40 -14.48 -10.10
CA ALA A 357 9.39 -14.95 -9.11
C ALA A 357 9.57 -14.01 -7.90
N ALA A 358 9.27 -12.72 -8.05
CA ALA A 358 9.31 -11.71 -6.99
C ALA A 358 8.02 -11.62 -6.15
N ALA A 359 6.97 -12.41 -6.46
CA ALA A 359 5.66 -12.29 -5.82
C ALA A 359 5.68 -12.54 -4.30
N GLY A 360 6.42 -13.56 -3.87
CA GLY A 360 6.60 -13.86 -2.44
C GLY A 360 7.36 -12.77 -1.70
N ALA A 361 8.38 -12.18 -2.30
CA ALA A 361 9.13 -11.06 -1.72
C ALA A 361 8.25 -9.80 -1.61
N ALA A 362 7.44 -9.48 -2.62
CA ALA A 362 6.51 -8.36 -2.57
C ALA A 362 5.46 -8.53 -1.45
N GLY A 363 4.90 -9.74 -1.31
CA GLY A 363 3.99 -10.06 -0.21
C GLY A 363 4.67 -10.00 1.16
N LEU A 364 5.90 -10.53 1.28
CA LEU A 364 6.66 -10.46 2.51
C LEU A 364 6.94 -9.02 2.92
N ILE A 365 7.38 -8.16 2.00
CA ILE A 365 7.62 -6.73 2.28
C ILE A 365 6.32 -6.06 2.75
N LYS A 366 5.17 -6.32 2.11
CA LYS A 366 3.88 -5.79 2.55
C LYS A 366 3.55 -6.21 3.99
N ALA A 367 3.69 -7.50 4.31
CA ALA A 367 3.39 -8.03 5.64
C ALA A 367 4.36 -7.52 6.72
N VAL A 368 5.66 -7.44 6.40
CA VAL A 368 6.69 -6.88 7.29
C VAL A 368 6.41 -5.40 7.57
N MET A 369 6.06 -4.61 6.56
CA MET A 369 5.72 -3.20 6.75
C MET A 369 4.41 -3.03 7.54
N ALA A 370 3.43 -3.91 7.34
CA ALA A 370 2.22 -3.94 8.16
C ALA A 370 2.53 -4.18 9.65
N LEU A 371 3.41 -5.15 9.94
CA LEU A 371 3.90 -5.45 11.29
C LEU A 371 4.76 -4.33 11.88
N HIS A 372 5.58 -3.67 11.07
CA HIS A 372 6.46 -2.59 11.54
C HIS A 372 5.63 -1.35 11.92
N HIS A 373 4.70 -0.95 11.04
CA HIS A 373 3.86 0.23 11.24
C HIS A 373 2.63 0.01 12.10
N LYS A 374 2.33 -1.24 12.49
CA LYS A 374 1.12 -1.62 13.25
C LYS A 374 -0.16 -1.24 12.51
N VAL A 375 -0.20 -1.50 11.21
CA VAL A 375 -1.32 -1.14 10.33
C VAL A 375 -1.66 -2.31 9.42
N LEU A 376 -2.94 -2.65 9.32
CA LEU A 376 -3.47 -3.56 8.31
C LEU A 376 -3.64 -2.80 6.98
N PRO A 377 -2.86 -3.11 5.93
CA PRO A 377 -2.98 -2.44 4.63
C PRO A 377 -4.19 -2.96 3.84
N PRO A 378 -4.77 -2.14 2.97
CA PRO A 378 -5.88 -2.55 2.13
C PRO A 378 -5.46 -3.56 1.06
N THR A 379 -6.44 -4.27 0.52
CA THR A 379 -6.44 -4.95 -0.78
C THR A 379 -7.49 -4.27 -1.64
N ILE A 380 -7.15 -3.93 -2.88
CA ILE A 380 -8.01 -3.10 -3.72
C ILE A 380 -8.75 -3.93 -4.76
N LYS A 381 -9.75 -3.31 -5.42
CA LYS A 381 -10.54 -3.91 -6.52
C LYS A 381 -11.42 -5.10 -6.09
N VAL A 382 -11.86 -5.08 -4.84
CA VAL A 382 -12.83 -6.02 -4.27
C VAL A 382 -14.10 -5.24 -3.96
N GLU A 383 -15.11 -5.40 -4.81
CA GLU A 383 -16.44 -4.81 -4.63
C GLU A 383 -17.33 -5.72 -3.80
N THR A 384 -17.21 -7.03 -3.99
CA THR A 384 -17.91 -8.05 -3.21
C THR A 384 -16.99 -9.26 -3.05
N PRO A 385 -16.66 -9.70 -1.83
CA PRO A 385 -15.87 -10.90 -1.62
C PRO A 385 -16.57 -12.13 -2.20
N ASN A 386 -15.79 -13.08 -2.72
CA ASN A 386 -16.37 -14.36 -3.10
C ASN A 386 -16.81 -15.17 -1.87
N GLU A 387 -17.73 -16.12 -2.06
CA GLU A 387 -18.33 -16.94 -0.99
C GLU A 387 -17.29 -17.68 -0.12
N ALA A 388 -16.12 -18.02 -0.68
CA ALA A 388 -15.09 -18.75 0.06
C ALA A 388 -14.39 -17.93 1.15
N VAL A 389 -14.58 -16.61 1.15
CA VAL A 389 -14.02 -15.67 2.13
C VAL A 389 -15.07 -14.64 2.58
N ALA A 390 -16.35 -15.02 2.52
CA ALA A 390 -17.44 -14.16 2.96
C ALA A 390 -17.24 -13.79 4.44
N PRO A 391 -17.33 -12.50 4.79
CA PRO A 391 -17.12 -12.04 6.16
C PRO A 391 -18.19 -12.63 7.08
N GLY A 392 -17.80 -13.02 8.29
CA GLY A 392 -18.68 -13.63 9.31
C GLY A 392 -18.89 -15.13 9.15
N GLU A 393 -18.68 -15.70 7.96
CA GLU A 393 -18.84 -17.14 7.69
C GLU A 393 -17.54 -17.93 7.79
N THR A 394 -16.40 -17.24 7.72
CA THR A 394 -15.06 -17.85 7.77
C THR A 394 -14.17 -17.14 8.79
N PRO A 395 -13.03 -17.73 9.19
CA PRO A 395 -11.98 -17.03 9.97
C PRO A 395 -11.47 -15.72 9.36
N PHE A 396 -11.75 -15.48 8.08
CA PHE A 396 -11.18 -14.40 7.29
C PHE A 396 -12.21 -13.33 6.92
N TYR A 397 -11.72 -12.11 6.72
CA TYR A 397 -12.43 -11.04 6.02
C TYR A 397 -11.46 -10.36 5.04
N VAL A 398 -11.93 -9.97 3.86
CA VAL A 398 -11.09 -9.27 2.88
C VAL A 398 -10.89 -7.83 3.32
N ASN A 399 -9.66 -7.45 3.65
CA ASN A 399 -9.37 -6.13 4.20
C ASN A 399 -9.18 -5.09 3.08
N THR A 400 -10.26 -4.40 2.68
CA THR A 400 -10.24 -3.38 1.62
C THR A 400 -9.90 -1.97 2.11
N GLU A 401 -9.83 -1.76 3.42
CA GLU A 401 -9.50 -0.46 4.02
C GLU A 401 -8.25 -0.54 4.89
N LYS A 402 -7.47 0.56 4.95
CA LYS A 402 -6.38 0.65 5.94
C LYS A 402 -6.95 0.72 7.36
N ARG A 403 -6.41 -0.04 8.31
CA ARG A 403 -6.89 -0.07 9.70
C ARG A 403 -5.73 -0.11 10.69
N PRO A 404 -5.84 0.55 11.87
CA PRO A 404 -4.85 0.35 12.93
C PRO A 404 -4.87 -1.12 13.33
N TRP A 405 -3.71 -1.75 13.39
CA TRP A 405 -3.56 -3.12 13.86
C TRP A 405 -3.25 -3.04 15.34
N LEU A 406 -4.25 -3.22 16.21
CA LEU A 406 -4.00 -3.34 17.65
C LEU A 406 -3.65 -4.78 18.02
N PRO A 407 -2.91 -5.04 19.11
CA PRO A 407 -2.71 -6.39 19.60
C PRO A 407 -4.05 -6.99 20.01
N ASP A 408 -4.22 -8.29 19.76
CA ASP A 408 -5.39 -9.05 20.16
C ASP A 408 -4.96 -10.00 21.28
N GLY A 409 -5.26 -9.66 22.53
CA GLY A 409 -4.79 -10.40 23.71
C GLY A 409 -3.28 -10.30 23.97
N ASP A 410 -2.72 -11.30 24.65
CA ASP A 410 -1.34 -11.29 25.18
C ASP A 410 -0.28 -11.81 24.18
N HIS A 411 -0.60 -11.88 22.89
CA HIS A 411 0.35 -12.35 21.87
C HIS A 411 0.82 -11.22 20.94
N PRO A 412 2.07 -11.28 20.46
CA PRO A 412 2.55 -10.37 19.42
C PRO A 412 1.69 -10.46 18.16
N ARG A 413 1.65 -9.37 17.38
CA ARG A 413 1.06 -9.37 16.03
C ARG A 413 1.85 -10.31 15.12
N ARG A 414 1.10 -11.12 14.36
CA ARG A 414 1.66 -12.10 13.42
C ARG A 414 0.98 -12.01 12.07
N ALA A 415 1.77 -12.19 11.02
CA ALA A 415 1.31 -12.31 9.65
C ALA A 415 1.74 -13.65 9.03
N GLY A 416 0.86 -14.25 8.24
CA GLY A 416 1.20 -15.32 7.30
C GLY A 416 1.41 -14.77 5.89
N VAL A 417 2.38 -15.30 5.15
CA VAL A 417 2.66 -14.93 3.75
C VAL A 417 2.71 -16.19 2.89
N SER A 418 1.82 -16.29 1.91
CA SER A 418 1.71 -17.45 1.02
C SER A 418 2.26 -17.16 -0.38
N ALA A 419 3.01 -18.11 -0.94
CA ALA A 419 3.35 -18.13 -2.36
C ALA A 419 3.26 -19.56 -2.90
N PHE A 420 2.42 -19.74 -3.92
CA PHE A 420 2.16 -21.05 -4.52
C PHE A 420 2.65 -21.03 -5.97
N GLY A 421 3.65 -21.85 -6.24
CA GLY A 421 4.33 -21.92 -7.52
C GLY A 421 3.55 -22.76 -8.52
N PHE A 422 3.50 -22.29 -9.76
CA PHE A 422 3.13 -23.13 -10.90
C PHE A 422 3.97 -24.42 -10.89
N GLY A 423 3.33 -25.58 -11.02
CA GLY A 423 3.98 -26.88 -10.78
C GLY A 423 3.75 -27.46 -9.38
N GLY A 424 3.01 -26.77 -8.52
CA GLY A 424 2.54 -27.27 -7.22
C GLY A 424 3.59 -27.19 -6.11
N SER A 425 4.51 -26.22 -6.16
CA SER A 425 5.47 -25.96 -5.08
C SER A 425 4.94 -24.87 -4.16
N ASN A 426 4.58 -25.23 -2.91
CA ASN A 426 3.92 -24.31 -2.00
C ASN A 426 4.84 -23.88 -0.87
N PHE A 427 4.82 -22.58 -0.56
CA PHE A 427 5.54 -22.01 0.57
C PHE A 427 4.62 -21.10 1.38
N HIS A 428 4.74 -21.19 2.71
CA HIS A 428 4.08 -20.29 3.65
C HIS A 428 5.09 -19.83 4.70
N CYS A 429 5.15 -18.52 4.94
CA CYS A 429 6.06 -17.89 5.89
C CYS A 429 5.26 -17.25 7.03
N VAL A 430 5.65 -17.50 8.27
CA VAL A 430 5.09 -16.85 9.46
C VAL A 430 6.06 -15.79 9.95
N VAL A 431 5.55 -14.56 10.08
CA VAL A 431 6.32 -13.37 10.50
C VAL A 431 5.66 -12.77 11.73
N GLU A 432 6.47 -12.31 12.67
CA GLU A 432 6.07 -11.72 13.95
C GLU A 432 6.68 -10.32 14.09
N GLU A 433 5.99 -9.40 14.74
CA GLU A 433 6.57 -8.10 15.09
C GLU A 433 7.78 -8.25 16.02
N TYR A 434 8.75 -7.33 15.92
CA TYR A 434 9.89 -7.26 16.84
C TYR A 434 9.56 -6.40 18.07
N ASP A 435 9.29 -5.11 17.85
CA ASP A 435 8.80 -4.21 18.90
C ASP A 435 7.27 -4.23 18.97
N SER A 436 6.69 -4.18 20.18
CA SER A 436 5.23 -4.15 20.38
C SER A 436 4.61 -2.79 20.04
N GLU A 437 5.39 -1.72 20.11
CA GLU A 437 5.00 -0.34 19.82
C GLU A 437 5.84 0.22 18.66
N ALA A 438 5.21 1.02 17.80
CA ALA A 438 5.95 1.86 16.84
C ALA A 438 6.50 3.10 17.57
N THR A 439 7.71 3.54 17.20
CA THR A 439 8.41 4.63 17.91
C THR A 439 8.37 5.98 17.19
N SER A 440 8.13 5.99 15.89
CA SER A 440 8.13 7.20 15.06
C SER A 440 6.91 7.27 14.15
N ALA A 441 6.56 8.48 13.72
CA ALA A 441 5.50 8.68 12.74
C ALA A 441 5.88 8.07 11.37
N ASP A 442 4.89 7.55 10.66
CA ASP A 442 5.03 7.00 9.32
C ASP A 442 4.88 8.10 8.25
N TRP A 443 6.02 8.68 7.86
CA TRP A 443 6.13 9.70 6.82
C TRP A 443 6.28 9.07 5.42
N ASP A 444 5.49 9.54 4.46
CA ASP A 444 5.63 9.16 3.04
C ASP A 444 6.24 10.27 2.17
N GLY A 445 6.54 11.42 2.80
CA GLY A 445 7.10 12.59 2.14
C GLY A 445 6.22 13.22 1.06
N ARG A 446 4.92 12.89 0.95
CA ARG A 446 4.05 13.40 -0.13
C ARG A 446 3.51 14.80 0.12
N ASP A 447 3.41 15.19 1.38
CA ASP A 447 2.89 16.48 1.80
C ASP A 447 3.96 17.25 2.57
N GLN A 448 4.28 18.47 2.12
CA GLN A 448 5.35 19.29 2.67
C GLN A 448 4.84 20.63 3.14
N ILE A 449 5.43 21.15 4.21
CA ILE A 449 5.24 22.52 4.67
C ILE A 449 6.51 23.31 4.35
N PHE A 450 6.40 24.31 3.47
CA PHE A 450 7.40 25.35 3.33
C PHE A 450 7.09 26.46 4.32
N ALA A 451 8.08 26.88 5.10
CA ALA A 451 7.90 27.81 6.20
C ALA A 451 8.86 29.00 6.11
N PHE A 452 8.35 30.16 5.72
CA PHE A 452 9.13 31.38 5.57
C PHE A 452 8.79 32.38 6.67
N SER A 453 9.81 33.07 7.18
CA SER A 453 9.65 34.12 8.18
C SER A 453 10.72 35.21 8.03
N ALA A 454 10.39 36.45 8.40
CA ALA A 454 11.32 37.59 8.39
C ALA A 454 10.85 38.76 9.28
N ASP A 455 11.77 39.64 9.64
CA ASP A 455 11.49 40.87 10.42
C ASP A 455 10.72 41.95 9.65
N SER A 456 10.59 41.83 8.33
CA SER A 456 9.81 42.76 7.51
C SER A 456 9.23 42.09 6.27
N ARG A 457 8.17 42.68 5.71
CA ARG A 457 7.53 42.18 4.48
C ARG A 457 8.50 42.21 3.30
N GLU A 458 9.29 43.26 3.18
CA GLU A 458 10.28 43.41 2.09
C GLU A 458 11.35 42.32 2.15
N ALA A 459 11.80 41.97 3.37
CA ALA A 459 12.75 40.88 3.56
C ALA A 459 12.13 39.51 3.19
N LEU A 460 10.87 39.27 3.56
CA LEU A 460 10.14 38.06 3.15
C LEU A 460 9.97 37.99 1.63
N GLU A 461 9.54 39.09 1.00
CA GLU A 461 9.39 39.16 -0.47
C GLU A 461 10.71 38.92 -1.19
N SER A 462 11.83 39.46 -0.69
CA SER A 462 13.16 39.20 -1.26
C SER A 462 13.51 37.72 -1.16
N LYS A 463 13.32 37.10 0.01
CA LYS A 463 13.56 35.66 0.20
C LYS A 463 12.74 34.82 -0.79
N LEU A 464 11.47 35.15 -1.00
CA LEU A 464 10.58 34.41 -1.90
C LEU A 464 10.92 34.58 -3.38
N LYS A 465 11.37 35.78 -3.79
CA LYS A 465 11.80 36.05 -5.18
C LYS A 465 13.06 35.28 -5.57
N ASP A 466 13.95 35.08 -4.61
CA ASP A 466 15.23 34.37 -4.80
C ASP A 466 15.13 32.86 -4.49
N PHE A 467 13.97 32.37 -4.03
CA PHE A 467 13.80 30.99 -3.60
C PHE A 467 13.65 30.02 -4.78
N ASP A 468 14.56 29.06 -4.87
CA ASP A 468 14.42 27.90 -5.75
C ASP A 468 13.76 26.75 -4.98
N ALA A 469 12.51 26.44 -5.33
CA ALA A 469 11.78 25.37 -4.67
C ALA A 469 12.24 23.96 -5.08
N GLY A 470 13.21 23.84 -5.99
CA GLY A 470 13.69 22.58 -6.52
C GLY A 470 12.86 22.10 -7.72
N SER A 471 13.49 21.23 -8.51
CA SER A 471 12.92 20.69 -9.76
C SER A 471 12.45 19.24 -9.63
N THR A 472 13.02 18.51 -8.66
CA THR A 472 12.65 17.13 -8.34
C THR A 472 11.95 17.06 -6.99
N TRP A 473 11.17 16.00 -6.75
CA TRP A 473 10.48 15.84 -5.47
C TRP A 473 11.44 15.69 -4.28
N ALA A 474 12.61 15.07 -4.48
CA ALA A 474 13.64 14.97 -3.45
C ALA A 474 14.20 16.35 -3.08
N GLU A 475 14.48 17.20 -4.07
CA GLU A 475 14.89 18.60 -3.83
C GLU A 475 13.79 19.40 -3.12
N ILE A 476 12.53 19.29 -3.57
CA ILE A 476 11.38 19.95 -2.94
C ILE A 476 11.26 19.58 -1.46
N ARG A 477 11.37 18.28 -1.12
CA ARG A 477 11.34 17.82 0.27
C ARG A 477 12.50 18.38 1.11
N GLY A 478 13.71 18.35 0.56
CA GLY A 478 14.90 18.91 1.21
C GLY A 478 14.76 20.40 1.48
N GLN A 479 14.39 21.18 0.46
CA GLN A 479 14.17 22.63 0.57
C GLN A 479 13.05 22.95 1.56
N ALA A 480 11.94 22.20 1.54
CA ALA A 480 10.88 22.37 2.53
C ALA A 480 11.42 22.15 3.96
N ALA A 481 12.21 21.09 4.18
CA ALA A 481 12.80 20.82 5.48
C ALA A 481 13.79 21.92 5.94
N GLU A 482 14.61 22.47 5.03
CA GLU A 482 15.48 23.61 5.33
C GLU A 482 14.68 24.85 5.75
N THR A 483 13.58 25.15 5.05
CA THR A 483 12.73 26.29 5.44
C THR A 483 12.10 26.10 6.82
N ARG A 484 11.71 24.87 7.18
CA ARG A 484 11.18 24.55 8.53
C ARG A 484 12.24 24.68 9.61
N GLU A 485 13.47 24.24 9.36
CA GLU A 485 14.61 24.41 10.28
C GLU A 485 14.94 25.90 10.53
N ALA A 486 14.82 26.74 9.48
CA ALA A 486 15.10 28.18 9.55
C ALA A 486 13.91 29.05 9.99
N PHE A 487 12.74 28.45 10.27
CA PHE A 487 11.52 29.19 10.59
C PHE A 487 11.54 29.70 12.03
N ASP A 488 11.16 30.97 12.23
CA ASP A 488 10.92 31.54 13.56
C ASP A 488 9.54 32.19 13.60
N ALA A 489 8.69 31.71 14.52
CA ALA A 489 7.34 32.24 14.74
C ALA A 489 7.35 33.67 15.35
N ALA A 490 8.45 34.08 15.99
CA ALA A 490 8.61 35.38 16.61
C ALA A 490 8.89 36.51 15.61
N HIS A 491 9.31 36.19 14.39
CA HIS A 491 9.50 37.16 13.31
C HIS A 491 8.19 37.91 12.98
N GLU A 492 8.33 39.16 12.56
CA GLU A 492 7.20 40.07 12.29
C GLU A 492 6.26 39.56 11.19
N VAL A 493 6.77 38.91 10.14
CA VAL A 493 5.95 38.33 9.08
C VAL A 493 6.28 36.86 8.87
N ARG A 494 5.24 36.05 8.66
CA ARG A 494 5.36 34.62 8.36
C ARG A 494 4.48 34.25 7.17
N LEU A 495 5.00 33.39 6.31
CA LEU A 495 4.29 32.79 5.18
C LEU A 495 4.54 31.29 5.18
N LEU A 496 3.46 30.51 5.20
CA LEU A 496 3.53 29.05 5.17
C LEU A 496 2.75 28.52 3.97
N VAL A 497 3.35 27.55 3.28
CA VAL A 497 2.80 26.95 2.05
C VAL A 497 2.77 25.43 2.23
N VAL A 498 1.58 24.85 2.17
CA VAL A 498 1.39 23.40 2.13
C VAL A 498 1.41 22.93 0.68
N VAL A 499 2.29 21.99 0.38
CA VAL A 499 2.55 21.46 -0.97
C VAL A 499 2.29 19.97 -0.99
N GLU A 500 1.39 19.53 -1.85
CA GLU A 500 1.05 18.13 -2.08
C GLU A 500 1.77 17.66 -3.35
N ARG A 501 2.32 16.43 -3.36
CA ARG A 501 3.14 15.89 -4.48
C ARG A 501 2.44 15.95 -5.84
N ASP A 502 1.16 15.62 -5.87
CA ASP A 502 0.34 15.62 -7.09
C ASP A 502 -0.49 16.91 -7.21
N GLY A 503 -0.20 17.91 -6.37
CA GLY A 503 -0.87 19.20 -6.31
C GLY A 503 -0.23 20.27 -7.19
N LYS A 504 -0.46 21.54 -6.83
CA LYS A 504 0.19 22.66 -7.52
C LYS A 504 1.69 22.69 -7.20
N PRO A 505 2.55 22.97 -8.20
CA PRO A 505 3.98 23.16 -7.95
C PRO A 505 4.24 24.26 -6.91
N PRO A 506 5.27 24.11 -6.06
CA PRO A 506 5.60 25.12 -5.04
C PRO A 506 5.87 26.50 -5.65
N ALA A 507 6.50 26.57 -6.83
CA ALA A 507 6.77 27.82 -7.53
C ALA A 507 5.49 28.62 -7.86
N ASP A 508 4.40 27.93 -8.24
CA ASP A 508 3.11 28.57 -8.54
C ASP A 508 2.46 29.11 -7.26
N LEU A 509 2.59 28.38 -6.15
CA LEU A 509 2.05 28.78 -4.85
C LEU A 509 2.83 29.97 -4.27
N ILE A 510 4.14 30.02 -4.44
CA ILE A 510 4.98 31.15 -4.07
C ILE A 510 4.64 32.38 -4.92
N THR A 511 4.44 32.21 -6.23
CA THR A 511 4.00 33.30 -7.12
C THR A 511 2.64 33.86 -6.68
N LEU A 512 1.70 32.97 -6.33
CA LEU A 512 0.40 33.36 -5.79
C LEU A 512 0.54 34.13 -4.45
N ALA A 513 1.45 33.68 -3.58
CA ALA A 513 1.72 34.36 -2.32
C ALA A 513 2.29 35.77 -2.54
N LEU A 514 3.26 35.92 -3.44
CA LEU A 514 3.86 37.22 -3.80
C LEU A 514 2.80 38.21 -4.29
N ALA A 515 1.92 37.79 -5.20
CA ALA A 515 0.84 38.64 -5.70
C ALA A 515 -0.11 39.10 -4.58
N ARG A 516 -0.39 38.23 -3.59
CA ARG A 516 -1.27 38.56 -2.47
C ARG A 516 -0.59 39.46 -1.42
N LEU A 517 0.73 39.40 -1.28
CA LEU A 517 1.49 40.26 -0.37
C LEU A 517 1.41 41.75 -0.76
N GLU A 518 1.20 42.05 -2.05
CA GLU A 518 1.06 43.43 -2.56
C GLU A 518 -0.18 44.16 -2.01
N GLU A 519 -1.23 43.42 -1.62
CA GLU A 519 -2.49 44.00 -1.14
C GLU A 519 -2.41 44.56 0.30
N ALA A 520 -1.29 44.36 0.99
CA ALA A 520 -1.01 44.79 2.36
C ALA A 520 -1.96 44.36 3.51
N PRO A 521 -2.71 43.23 3.48
CA PRO A 521 -3.41 42.73 4.67
C PRO A 521 -2.44 42.23 5.76
N SER A 522 -2.86 42.34 7.03
CA SER A 522 -2.14 41.84 8.21
C SER A 522 -2.14 40.32 8.34
N ALA A 523 -3.19 39.65 7.88
CA ALA A 523 -3.28 38.20 7.83
C ALA A 523 -4.23 37.76 6.72
N TRP A 524 -3.99 36.58 6.14
CA TRP A 524 -4.89 35.97 5.17
C TRP A 524 -4.59 34.48 5.00
N SER A 525 -5.56 33.77 4.44
CA SER A 525 -5.43 32.35 4.12
C SER A 525 -6.08 32.09 2.77
N LEU A 526 -5.40 31.34 1.91
CA LEU A 526 -5.88 30.97 0.59
C LEU A 526 -6.31 29.50 0.57
N PRO A 527 -7.41 29.16 -0.15
CA PRO A 527 -7.86 27.77 -0.28
C PRO A 527 -6.80 26.80 -0.83
N GLN A 528 -5.79 27.32 -1.53
CA GLN A 528 -4.67 26.58 -2.09
C GLN A 528 -3.63 26.12 -1.04
N GLY A 529 -3.81 26.45 0.25
CA GLY A 529 -2.87 26.06 1.31
C GLY A 529 -1.74 27.05 1.55
N VAL A 530 -2.00 28.34 1.30
CA VAL A 530 -1.04 29.43 1.56
C VAL A 530 -1.57 30.30 2.69
N PHE A 531 -0.77 30.51 3.72
CA PHE A 531 -1.16 31.19 4.96
C PHE A 531 -0.15 32.27 5.31
N PHE A 532 -0.62 33.48 5.59
CA PHE A 532 0.21 34.62 5.96
C PHE A 532 -0.30 35.29 7.23
N GLY A 533 0.63 35.75 8.08
CA GLY A 533 0.31 36.62 9.21
C GLY A 533 1.46 37.57 9.56
N SER A 534 1.10 38.76 10.06
CA SER A 534 2.00 39.81 10.55
C SER A 534 1.76 40.17 12.04
N GLY A 535 2.82 40.54 12.76
CA GLY A 535 2.81 40.90 14.18
C GLY A 535 2.87 39.69 15.13
N SER A 536 3.03 39.90 16.44
CA SER A 536 2.96 38.79 17.41
C SER A 536 1.58 38.11 17.44
N SER A 537 1.51 36.88 17.98
CA SER A 537 0.23 36.22 18.28
C SER A 537 -0.68 37.16 19.06
N LYS A 538 -1.92 37.34 18.60
CA LYS A 538 -2.86 38.34 19.18
C LYS A 538 -3.45 37.93 20.54
N GLY A 539 -3.09 36.76 21.05
CA GLY A 539 -3.59 36.20 22.30
C GLY A 539 -3.24 34.72 22.42
N GLY A 540 -3.73 34.08 23.49
CA GLY A 540 -3.59 32.64 23.68
C GLY A 540 -4.51 31.84 22.74
N TRP A 541 -4.44 30.53 22.83
CA TRP A 541 -5.29 29.63 22.05
C TRP A 541 -6.05 28.61 22.90
N ALA A 542 -7.22 28.20 22.42
CA ALA A 542 -8.05 27.20 23.09
C ALA A 542 -8.20 25.92 22.27
N ALA A 543 -8.08 24.78 22.94
CA ALA A 543 -8.51 23.49 22.40
C ALA A 543 -10.01 23.29 22.67
N CYS A 544 -10.78 23.14 21.61
CA CYS A 544 -12.22 22.94 21.63
C CYS A 544 -12.55 21.50 21.23
N PHE A 545 -13.14 20.73 22.13
CA PHE A 545 -13.42 19.31 21.91
C PHE A 545 -14.88 19.08 21.53
N PRO A 546 -15.17 18.40 20.39
CA PRO A 546 -16.53 18.17 19.94
C PRO A 546 -17.28 17.18 20.85
N GLY A 547 -18.61 17.34 20.89
CA GLY A 547 -19.52 16.42 21.55
C GLY A 547 -20.07 15.35 20.61
N GLN A 548 -21.08 14.60 21.10
CA GLN A 548 -21.81 13.62 20.31
C GLN A 548 -22.51 14.28 19.10
N GLY A 549 -22.45 13.60 17.96
CA GLY A 549 -22.88 14.09 16.64
C GLY A 549 -21.72 14.42 15.70
N ALA A 550 -20.48 14.47 16.19
CA ALA A 550 -19.28 14.68 15.37
C ALA A 550 -18.69 13.38 14.80
N GLN A 551 -19.02 12.23 15.39
CA GLN A 551 -18.50 10.93 14.97
C GLN A 551 -18.95 10.51 13.57
N TYR A 552 -18.06 9.81 12.87
CA TYR A 552 -18.32 9.08 11.63
C TYR A 552 -17.35 7.89 11.57
N VAL A 553 -17.75 6.82 10.88
CA VAL A 553 -16.92 5.61 10.76
C VAL A 553 -15.61 5.97 10.06
N GLY A 554 -14.49 5.51 10.61
CA GLY A 554 -13.16 5.84 10.06
C GLY A 554 -12.65 7.24 10.41
N MET A 555 -13.25 7.95 11.37
CA MET A 555 -12.76 9.26 11.77
C MET A 555 -11.29 9.25 12.20
N LEU A 556 -10.52 10.23 11.72
CA LEU A 556 -9.08 10.39 11.97
C LEU A 556 -8.20 9.16 11.63
N ARG A 557 -8.71 8.20 10.84
CA ARG A 557 -8.04 6.93 10.51
C ARG A 557 -6.61 7.10 10.05
N GLU A 558 -6.35 8.07 9.17
CA GLU A 558 -4.99 8.28 8.68
C GLU A 558 -4.03 8.75 9.76
N LEU A 559 -4.45 9.68 10.62
CA LEU A 559 -3.60 10.16 11.71
C LEU A 559 -3.35 9.04 12.72
N VAL A 560 -4.35 8.24 13.05
CA VAL A 560 -4.18 7.09 13.95
C VAL A 560 -3.18 6.10 13.35
N CYS A 561 -3.33 5.71 12.09
CA CYS A 561 -2.43 4.77 11.42
C CYS A 561 -1.00 5.30 11.20
N ARG A 562 -0.76 6.61 11.31
CA ARG A 562 0.56 7.20 11.07
C ARG A 562 1.29 7.61 12.33
N PHE A 563 0.57 8.02 13.37
CA PHE A 563 1.18 8.54 14.60
C PHE A 563 1.04 7.51 15.72
N PRO A 564 2.15 6.91 16.19
CA PRO A 564 2.10 5.90 17.25
C PRO A 564 1.43 6.38 18.52
N VAL A 565 1.57 7.67 18.86
CA VAL A 565 0.94 8.26 20.05
C VAL A 565 -0.60 8.21 19.98
N ALA A 566 -1.18 8.36 18.79
CA ALA A 566 -2.62 8.26 18.58
C ALA A 566 -3.08 6.79 18.61
N THR A 567 -2.34 5.89 17.99
CA THR A 567 -2.60 4.44 18.08
C THR A 567 -2.53 3.95 19.53
N LYS A 568 -1.54 4.37 20.32
CA LYS A 568 -1.42 4.03 21.74
C LYS A 568 -2.58 4.57 22.57
N THR A 569 -2.98 5.83 22.33
CA THR A 569 -4.15 6.43 22.98
C THR A 569 -5.42 5.61 22.70
N LEU A 570 -5.58 5.11 21.48
CA LEU A 570 -6.70 4.26 21.09
C LEU A 570 -6.62 2.86 21.71
N ALA A 571 -5.44 2.27 21.79
CA ALA A 571 -5.23 0.97 22.45
C ALA A 571 -5.66 1.00 23.92
N ASN A 572 -5.17 2.00 24.68
CA ASN A 572 -5.53 2.18 26.08
C ASN A 572 -7.05 2.40 26.27
N ALA A 573 -7.67 3.18 25.37
CA ALA A 573 -9.12 3.38 25.41
C ALA A 573 -9.89 2.08 25.12
N THR A 574 -9.38 1.25 24.21
CA THR A 574 -9.99 -0.03 23.83
C THR A 574 -9.92 -1.04 24.97
N GLU A 575 -8.82 -1.07 25.73
CA GLU A 575 -8.70 -1.90 26.93
C GLU A 575 -9.76 -1.55 27.99
N ALA A 576 -10.04 -0.26 28.19
CA ALA A 576 -11.03 0.21 29.15
C ALA A 576 -12.49 -0.01 28.70
N THR A 577 -12.76 -0.06 27.40
CA THR A 577 -14.13 -0.02 26.85
C THR A 577 -14.56 -1.24 26.06
N SER A 578 -13.65 -2.17 25.77
CA SER A 578 -13.82 -3.39 24.96
C SER A 578 -14.38 -3.12 23.55
N ARG A 579 -13.74 -3.63 22.50
CA ARG A 579 -14.21 -3.53 21.09
C ARG A 579 -14.32 -2.11 20.50
N LEU A 580 -13.82 -1.07 21.18
CA LEU A 580 -13.91 0.31 20.69
C LEU A 580 -13.29 0.53 19.30
N VAL A 581 -12.13 -0.11 19.05
CA VAL A 581 -11.46 -0.08 17.76
C VAL A 581 -12.31 -0.67 16.63
N ASP A 582 -13.11 -1.69 16.92
CA ASP A 582 -13.96 -2.36 15.92
C ASP A 582 -15.16 -1.49 15.55
N SER A 583 -15.70 -0.69 16.47
CA SER A 583 -16.76 0.27 16.13
C SER A 583 -16.23 1.52 15.40
N LEU A 584 -14.98 1.92 15.67
CA LEU A 584 -14.31 3.06 15.01
C LEU A 584 -13.83 2.72 13.59
N TYR A 585 -13.22 1.54 13.46
CA TYR A 585 -12.56 1.02 12.26
C TYR A 585 -13.03 -0.43 12.02
N PRO A 586 -14.32 -0.63 11.71
CA PRO A 586 -14.91 -1.96 11.53
C PRO A 586 -14.29 -2.71 10.35
N HIS A 587 -14.60 -4.01 10.28
CA HIS A 587 -14.33 -4.79 9.07
C HIS A 587 -15.04 -4.13 7.89
N PRO A 588 -14.44 -4.15 6.68
CA PRO A 588 -15.11 -3.59 5.51
C PRO A 588 -16.50 -4.20 5.27
N ALA A 589 -17.47 -3.32 5.03
CA ALA A 589 -18.84 -3.68 4.68
C ALA A 589 -19.07 -3.51 3.17
N PHE A 590 -19.69 -4.53 2.54
CA PHE A 590 -19.84 -4.60 1.09
C PHE A 590 -21.25 -4.24 0.60
N ASP A 591 -22.21 -4.09 1.51
CA ASP A 591 -23.59 -3.67 1.24
C ASP A 591 -24.00 -2.46 2.11
N ASP A 592 -25.08 -1.79 1.72
CA ASP A 592 -25.55 -0.57 2.39
C ASP A 592 -26.14 -0.84 3.78
N ASP A 593 -26.72 -2.02 4.01
CA ASP A 593 -27.32 -2.40 5.29
C ASP A 593 -26.22 -2.59 6.34
N SER A 594 -25.17 -3.35 6.02
CA SER A 594 -23.99 -3.52 6.87
C SER A 594 -23.30 -2.18 7.19
N ARG A 595 -23.20 -1.27 6.20
CA ARG A 595 -22.66 0.09 6.44
C ARG A 595 -23.55 0.90 7.38
N ALA A 596 -24.86 0.83 7.19
CA ALA A 596 -25.82 1.50 8.06
C ALA A 596 -25.79 0.94 9.50
N GLU A 597 -25.61 -0.38 9.66
CA GLU A 597 -25.44 -1.04 10.95
C GLU A 597 -24.15 -0.57 11.66
N GLN A 598 -23.02 -0.52 10.95
CA GLN A 598 -21.76 -0.01 11.50
C GLN A 598 -21.88 1.47 11.93
N GLU A 599 -22.54 2.30 11.11
CA GLU A 599 -22.83 3.68 11.50
C GLU A 599 -23.74 3.77 12.72
N ALA A 600 -24.77 2.92 12.81
CA ALA A 600 -25.69 2.88 13.93
C ALA A 600 -24.98 2.42 15.22
N GLU A 601 -24.11 1.42 15.14
CA GLU A 601 -23.28 0.93 16.24
C GLU A 601 -22.39 2.05 16.80
N LEU A 602 -21.68 2.77 15.92
CA LEU A 602 -20.84 3.90 16.34
C LEU A 602 -21.67 5.08 16.88
N ARG A 603 -22.89 5.29 16.39
CA ARG A 603 -23.80 6.35 16.87
C ARG A 603 -24.46 6.03 18.20
N ALA A 604 -24.51 4.77 18.62
CA ALA A 604 -25.03 4.39 19.91
C ALA A 604 -24.25 5.10 21.03
N THR A 605 -24.95 5.70 21.99
CA THR A 605 -24.34 6.64 22.95
C THR A 605 -23.21 6.04 23.78
N GLN A 606 -23.35 4.77 24.17
CA GLN A 606 -22.34 3.99 24.89
C GLN A 606 -21.04 3.78 24.09
N THR A 607 -21.11 3.83 22.76
CA THR A 607 -19.97 3.67 21.85
C THR A 607 -19.43 5.03 21.41
N ALA A 608 -20.32 5.94 21.02
CA ALA A 608 -19.99 7.25 20.46
C ALA A 608 -19.13 8.09 21.42
N GLN A 609 -19.47 8.10 22.71
CA GLN A 609 -18.77 8.92 23.69
C GLN A 609 -17.32 8.46 23.86
N PRO A 610 -17.03 7.21 24.30
CA PRO A 610 -15.66 6.69 24.32
C PRO A 610 -14.90 6.90 23.00
N ALA A 611 -15.54 6.65 21.87
CA ALA A 611 -14.93 6.76 20.54
C ALA A 611 -14.44 8.18 20.25
N ILE A 612 -15.29 9.19 20.46
CA ILE A 612 -14.94 10.61 20.27
C ILE A 612 -13.82 11.00 21.25
N GLY A 613 -13.88 10.52 22.50
CA GLY A 613 -12.87 10.82 23.51
C GLY A 613 -11.49 10.31 23.14
N ALA A 614 -11.42 9.04 22.74
CA ALA A 614 -10.18 8.38 22.35
C ALA A 614 -9.51 9.08 21.15
N VAL A 615 -10.25 9.33 20.07
CA VAL A 615 -9.67 9.95 18.87
C VAL A 615 -9.33 11.42 19.08
N SER A 616 -10.11 12.15 19.88
CA SER A 616 -9.83 13.57 20.18
C SER A 616 -8.63 13.73 21.09
N LEU A 617 -8.47 12.85 22.09
CA LEU A 617 -7.25 12.79 22.89
C LEU A 617 -6.05 12.40 22.02
N GLY A 618 -6.19 11.43 21.11
CA GLY A 618 -5.14 11.04 20.17
C GLY A 618 -4.70 12.20 19.28
N ALA A 619 -5.66 12.97 18.74
CA ALA A 619 -5.38 14.19 17.99
C ALA A 619 -4.63 15.24 18.83
N LEU A 620 -5.01 15.45 20.09
CA LEU A 620 -4.29 16.33 21.00
C LEU A 620 -2.85 15.86 21.21
N ARG A 621 -2.63 14.56 21.42
CA ARG A 621 -1.27 14.00 21.60
C ARG A 621 -0.39 14.19 20.37
N ILE A 622 -0.97 14.16 19.17
CA ILE A 622 -0.24 14.52 17.94
C ILE A 622 0.17 15.99 17.99
N LEU A 623 -0.74 16.92 18.35
CA LEU A 623 -0.41 18.34 18.45
C LEU A 623 0.70 18.60 19.49
N GLU A 624 0.67 17.90 20.63
CA GLU A 624 1.71 17.97 21.65
C GLU A 624 3.08 17.53 21.12
N GLN A 625 3.14 16.57 20.17
CA GLN A 625 4.38 16.24 19.48
C GLN A 625 4.91 17.40 18.63
N PHE A 626 4.08 18.35 18.20
CA PHE A 626 4.55 19.57 17.54
C PHE A 626 4.81 20.73 18.52
N GLY A 627 4.87 20.45 19.83
CA GLY A 627 5.09 21.46 20.87
C GLY A 627 3.86 22.34 21.14
N ILE A 628 2.68 21.93 20.67
CA ILE A 628 1.44 22.70 20.77
C ILE A 628 0.66 22.25 22.01
N THR A 629 0.59 23.10 23.04
CA THR A 629 -0.19 22.85 24.28
C THR A 629 -1.19 23.99 24.54
N PRO A 630 -2.45 23.70 24.92
CA PRO A 630 -3.50 24.71 25.01
C PRO A 630 -3.36 25.68 26.18
N ASP A 631 -3.66 26.96 25.95
CA ASP A 631 -3.78 27.97 27.01
C ASP A 631 -5.13 27.92 27.71
N ALA A 632 -6.16 27.40 27.01
CA ALA A 632 -7.50 27.19 27.53
C ALA A 632 -8.12 25.94 26.90
N THR A 633 -9.08 25.33 27.58
CA THR A 633 -9.83 24.20 27.02
C THR A 633 -11.32 24.37 27.24
N CYS A 634 -12.11 23.95 26.26
CA CYS A 634 -13.53 23.77 26.40
C CYS A 634 -13.97 22.56 25.61
N GLY A 635 -15.11 21.99 25.95
CA GLY A 635 -15.74 21.00 25.11
C GLY A 635 -17.23 21.24 25.01
N HIS A 636 -17.86 20.65 24.00
CA HIS A 636 -19.30 20.72 23.84
C HIS A 636 -19.95 19.44 24.39
N SER A 637 -20.81 19.58 25.40
CA SER A 637 -21.43 18.46 26.11
C SER A 637 -20.39 17.41 26.53
N TYR A 638 -20.42 16.20 25.95
CA TYR A 638 -19.44 15.15 26.21
C TYR A 638 -17.98 15.63 26.11
N GLY A 639 -17.66 16.50 25.14
CA GLY A 639 -16.30 17.01 24.95
C GLY A 639 -15.71 17.70 26.19
N GLU A 640 -16.54 18.12 27.14
CA GLU A 640 -16.08 18.71 28.41
C GLU A 640 -15.24 17.75 29.25
N LEU A 641 -15.50 16.42 29.19
CA LEU A 641 -14.63 15.42 29.81
C LEU A 641 -13.24 15.39 29.16
N VAL A 642 -13.20 15.46 27.83
CA VAL A 642 -11.94 15.52 27.07
C VAL A 642 -11.20 16.82 27.37
N ALA A 643 -11.91 17.96 27.51
CA ALA A 643 -11.32 19.23 27.91
C ALA A 643 -10.69 19.19 29.32
N LEU A 644 -11.38 18.56 30.28
CA LEU A 644 -10.83 18.32 31.62
C LEU A 644 -9.57 17.46 31.58
N CYS A 645 -9.55 16.41 30.74
CA CYS A 645 -8.37 15.57 30.54
C CYS A 645 -7.22 16.33 29.87
N ALA A 646 -7.51 17.11 28.81
CA ALA A 646 -6.54 17.92 28.08
C ALA A 646 -5.87 18.97 28.97
N ALA A 647 -6.60 19.54 29.92
CA ALA A 647 -6.07 20.45 30.92
C ALA A 647 -5.35 19.73 32.08
N GLY A 648 -5.24 18.41 32.08
CA GLY A 648 -4.62 17.62 33.16
C GLY A 648 -5.41 17.66 34.47
N ARG A 649 -6.71 17.96 34.42
CA ARG A 649 -7.60 17.91 35.59
C ARG A 649 -8.14 16.50 35.85
N VAL A 650 -8.18 15.68 34.81
CA VAL A 650 -8.58 14.26 34.82
C VAL A 650 -7.48 13.50 34.10
N SER A 651 -7.12 12.31 34.58
CA SER A 651 -6.16 11.44 33.90
C SER A 651 -6.76 10.78 32.64
N PRO A 652 -5.96 10.33 31.67
CA PRO A 652 -6.46 9.56 30.54
C PRO A 652 -7.27 8.32 30.95
N GLU A 653 -6.83 7.60 31.99
CA GLU A 653 -7.48 6.40 32.51
C GLU A 653 -8.87 6.74 33.08
N GLU A 654 -8.96 7.82 33.87
CA GLU A 654 -10.25 8.32 34.35
C GLU A 654 -11.14 8.83 33.22
N LEU A 655 -10.58 9.43 32.15
CA LEU A 655 -11.35 9.83 30.97
C LEU A 655 -12.01 8.60 30.35
N TYR A 656 -11.26 7.53 30.08
CA TYR A 656 -11.81 6.33 29.43
C TYR A 656 -12.94 5.70 30.26
N GLU A 657 -12.73 5.55 31.57
CA GLU A 657 -13.76 5.01 32.47
C GLU A 657 -14.99 5.91 32.58
N LEU A 658 -14.80 7.22 32.75
CA LEU A 658 -15.92 8.17 32.83
C LEU A 658 -16.69 8.25 31.51
N SER A 659 -16.00 8.18 30.37
CA SER A 659 -16.63 8.16 29.05
C SER A 659 -17.46 6.91 28.84
N ARG A 660 -16.94 5.73 29.21
CA ARG A 660 -17.68 4.46 29.16
C ARG A 660 -18.91 4.52 30.05
N LEU A 661 -18.71 4.86 31.33
CA LEU A 661 -19.78 4.91 32.32
C LEU A 661 -20.87 5.92 31.93
N ARG A 662 -20.48 7.13 31.49
CA ARG A 662 -21.43 8.17 31.06
C ARG A 662 -22.23 7.68 29.86
N GLY A 663 -21.59 7.06 28.88
CA GLY A 663 -22.25 6.49 27.71
C GLY A 663 -23.27 5.40 28.09
N GLU A 664 -22.89 4.44 28.94
CA GLU A 664 -23.75 3.37 29.44
C GLU A 664 -24.95 3.88 30.23
N LEU A 665 -24.71 4.82 31.16
CA LEU A 665 -25.78 5.40 31.99
C LEU A 665 -26.79 6.20 31.15
N MET A 666 -26.32 6.88 30.10
CA MET A 666 -27.19 7.64 29.20
C MET A 666 -27.94 6.77 28.18
N ALA A 667 -27.42 5.58 27.88
CA ALA A 667 -28.08 4.60 27.04
C ALA A 667 -29.13 3.77 27.82
N GLY A 668 -29.07 3.77 29.16
CA GLY A 668 -30.01 3.05 30.02
C GLY A 668 -31.41 3.67 30.12
N GLY A 669 -32.39 2.85 30.50
CA GLY A 669 -33.80 3.23 30.67
C GLY A 669 -34.75 2.42 29.78
N GLU A 670 -36.00 2.20 30.22
CA GLU A 670 -37.07 1.62 29.40
C GLU A 670 -38.04 2.72 28.95
N GLY A 671 -38.33 2.85 27.66
CA GLY A 671 -39.32 3.80 27.13
C GLY A 671 -38.78 4.77 26.07
N ASP A 672 -39.46 5.91 25.91
CA ASP A 672 -39.01 6.98 24.99
C ASP A 672 -37.75 7.66 25.54
N HIS A 673 -36.63 7.50 24.84
CA HIS A 673 -35.38 8.18 25.17
C HIS A 673 -35.40 9.67 24.78
N GLY A 674 -36.46 10.12 24.09
CA GLY A 674 -36.67 11.50 23.63
C GLY A 674 -35.82 11.86 22.42
N SER A 675 -36.02 13.08 21.92
CA SER A 675 -35.33 13.61 20.75
C SER A 675 -34.84 15.04 20.99
N MET A 676 -34.04 15.57 20.06
CA MET A 676 -33.57 16.95 20.08
C MET A 676 -33.84 17.67 18.75
N LEU A 677 -34.10 18.98 18.82
CA LEU A 677 -34.44 19.84 17.68
C LEU A 677 -33.58 21.11 17.70
N ALA A 678 -32.76 21.32 16.68
CA ALA A 678 -32.04 22.58 16.51
C ALA A 678 -32.94 23.62 15.84
N VAL A 679 -33.14 24.77 16.48
CA VAL A 679 -33.97 25.89 16.04
C VAL A 679 -33.07 27.08 15.71
N ALA A 680 -33.23 27.64 14.50
CA ALA A 680 -32.39 28.72 13.99
C ALA A 680 -32.93 30.12 14.40
N ASP A 681 -33.02 30.37 15.71
CA ASP A 681 -33.50 31.63 16.27
C ASP A 681 -32.77 32.01 17.57
N GLU A 682 -33.05 33.21 18.08
CA GLU A 682 -32.51 33.72 19.34
C GLU A 682 -33.14 33.03 20.55
N SER A 683 -32.36 32.85 21.62
CA SER A 683 -32.79 32.15 22.84
C SER A 683 -34.10 32.69 23.43
N ASP A 684 -34.25 34.01 23.49
CA ASP A 684 -35.45 34.63 24.08
C ASP A 684 -36.70 34.34 23.24
N GLN A 685 -36.56 34.27 21.91
CA GLN A 685 -37.66 33.94 21.00
C GLN A 685 -38.04 32.46 21.12
N VAL A 686 -37.05 31.57 21.21
CA VAL A 686 -37.30 30.13 21.39
C VAL A 686 -37.98 29.84 22.73
N LEU A 687 -37.58 30.53 23.80
CA LEU A 687 -38.25 30.43 25.11
C LEU A 687 -39.68 30.97 25.07
N ALA A 688 -39.90 32.11 24.39
CA ALA A 688 -41.24 32.66 24.18
C ALA A 688 -42.12 31.70 23.35
N PHE A 689 -41.56 31.05 22.33
CA PHE A 689 -42.21 30.03 21.52
C PHE A 689 -42.65 28.82 22.37
N ILE A 690 -41.77 28.25 23.20
CA ILE A 690 -42.13 27.15 24.10
C ILE A 690 -43.31 27.53 25.00
N GLN A 691 -43.27 28.73 25.57
CA GLN A 691 -44.33 29.23 26.46
C GLN A 691 -45.64 29.48 25.71
N GLN A 692 -45.59 30.10 24.53
CA GLN A 692 -46.74 30.44 23.70
C GLN A 692 -47.51 29.19 23.25
N HIS A 693 -46.79 28.13 22.90
CA HIS A 693 -47.39 26.89 22.39
C HIS A 693 -47.58 25.81 23.47
N ASN A 694 -47.24 26.12 24.73
CA ASN A 694 -47.34 25.22 25.88
C ASN A 694 -46.70 23.86 25.57
N LEU A 695 -45.42 23.90 25.17
CA LEU A 695 -44.62 22.73 24.85
C LEU A 695 -43.86 22.25 26.09
N ASP A 696 -43.83 20.94 26.34
CA ASP A 696 -43.05 20.33 27.43
C ASP A 696 -41.62 20.01 26.95
N LEU A 697 -40.89 21.08 26.62
CA LEU A 697 -39.52 21.01 26.11
C LEU A 697 -38.60 21.91 26.94
N VAL A 698 -37.34 21.50 27.06
CA VAL A 698 -36.29 22.32 27.67
C VAL A 698 -35.28 22.77 26.62
N VAL A 699 -34.61 23.89 26.90
CA VAL A 699 -33.44 24.30 26.12
C VAL A 699 -32.25 23.48 26.59
N ALA A 700 -31.73 22.61 25.72
CA ALA A 700 -30.57 21.78 25.98
C ALA A 700 -29.25 22.47 25.62
N ASN A 701 -29.22 23.29 24.57
CA ASN A 701 -27.98 23.95 24.14
C ASN A 701 -28.22 25.36 23.62
N HIS A 702 -27.35 26.29 24.02
CA HIS A 702 -27.12 27.56 23.35
C HIS A 702 -25.82 27.42 22.53
N ASN A 703 -25.95 27.04 21.26
CA ASN A 703 -24.81 26.68 20.41
C ASN A 703 -24.20 27.89 19.70
N ALA A 704 -25.05 28.84 19.28
CA ALA A 704 -24.67 30.07 18.61
C ALA A 704 -25.74 31.14 18.90
N PRO A 705 -25.50 32.45 18.62
CA PRO A 705 -26.47 33.50 18.89
C PRO A 705 -27.85 33.25 18.29
N ARG A 706 -27.91 32.56 17.14
CA ARG A 706 -29.15 32.20 16.44
C ARG A 706 -29.33 30.69 16.27
N GLN A 707 -28.75 29.89 17.18
CA GLN A 707 -28.92 28.43 17.16
C GLN A 707 -29.10 27.89 18.58
N VAL A 708 -30.33 27.46 18.86
CA VAL A 708 -30.74 26.89 20.14
C VAL A 708 -31.21 25.45 19.90
N VAL A 709 -30.91 24.54 20.82
CA VAL A 709 -31.35 23.14 20.73
C VAL A 709 -32.38 22.87 21.81
N LEU A 710 -33.54 22.39 21.39
CA LEU A 710 -34.61 21.89 22.26
C LEU A 710 -34.43 20.40 22.52
N SER A 711 -34.84 19.95 23.70
CA SER A 711 -34.76 18.56 24.14
C SER A 711 -35.97 18.18 24.99
N GLY A 712 -36.50 16.98 24.76
CA GLY A 712 -37.67 16.47 25.47
C GLY A 712 -38.20 15.19 24.83
N VAL A 713 -39.41 14.79 25.23
CA VAL A 713 -40.08 13.61 24.67
C VAL A 713 -40.30 13.76 23.16
N THR A 714 -40.24 12.65 22.43
CA THR A 714 -40.22 12.64 20.97
C THR A 714 -41.47 13.31 20.37
N ASP A 715 -42.65 13.04 20.94
CA ASP A 715 -43.92 13.62 20.49
C ASP A 715 -43.95 15.16 20.59
N GLU A 716 -43.39 15.74 21.66
CA GLU A 716 -43.34 17.20 21.84
C GLU A 716 -42.31 17.84 20.91
N ILE A 717 -41.21 17.14 20.61
CA ILE A 717 -40.23 17.57 19.60
C ILE A 717 -40.86 17.60 18.20
N ASP A 718 -41.62 16.56 17.84
CA ASP A 718 -42.28 16.47 16.54
C ASP A 718 -43.36 17.54 16.42
N ARG A 719 -44.15 17.75 17.48
CA ARG A 719 -45.11 18.86 17.58
C ARG A 719 -44.43 20.23 17.42
N ALA A 720 -43.29 20.46 18.07
CA ALA A 720 -42.55 21.70 17.92
C ALA A 720 -42.02 21.90 16.48
N ALA A 721 -41.53 20.83 15.85
CA ALA A 721 -41.03 20.88 14.47
C ALA A 721 -42.15 21.20 13.47
N GLU A 722 -43.34 20.65 13.65
CA GLU A 722 -44.52 20.95 12.84
C GLU A 722 -44.91 22.43 12.95
N ILE A 723 -45.06 22.94 14.18
CA ILE A 723 -45.44 24.35 14.41
C ILE A 723 -44.39 25.30 13.83
N LEU A 724 -43.10 25.05 14.06
CA LEU A 724 -42.01 25.88 13.50
C LEU A 724 -42.04 25.87 11.97
N SER A 725 -42.35 24.72 11.35
CA SER A 725 -42.51 24.61 9.90
C SER A 725 -43.71 25.41 9.39
N GLU A 726 -44.84 25.42 10.12
CA GLU A 726 -46.02 26.23 9.79
C GLU A 726 -45.75 27.74 9.91
N GLU A 727 -44.95 28.15 10.89
CA GLU A 727 -44.55 29.54 11.12
C GLU A 727 -43.36 29.99 10.22
N GLY A 728 -42.82 29.09 9.40
CA GLY A 728 -41.72 29.38 8.48
C GLY A 728 -40.36 29.55 9.16
N LEU A 729 -40.21 29.09 10.41
CA LEU A 729 -38.96 29.09 11.15
C LEU A 729 -38.13 27.85 10.80
N ARG A 730 -36.82 28.04 10.61
CA ARG A 730 -35.92 26.93 10.26
C ARG A 730 -35.59 26.11 11.49
N ALA A 731 -35.98 24.84 11.47
CA ALA A 731 -35.62 23.86 12.49
C ALA A 731 -35.12 22.55 11.86
N LYS A 732 -34.29 21.79 12.58
CA LYS A 732 -33.75 20.50 12.14
C LYS A 732 -33.67 19.51 13.30
N LYS A 733 -34.35 18.38 13.17
CA LYS A 733 -34.25 17.26 14.13
C LYS A 733 -32.81 16.71 14.11
N LEU A 734 -32.24 16.51 15.29
CA LEU A 734 -30.85 16.03 15.40
C LEU A 734 -30.81 14.50 15.40
N PRO A 735 -29.84 13.87 14.70
CA PRO A 735 -29.68 12.42 14.67
C PRO A 735 -28.97 11.93 15.94
N VAL A 736 -29.65 12.05 17.09
CA VAL A 736 -29.17 11.63 18.41
C VAL A 736 -30.07 10.53 18.96
N SER A 737 -29.53 9.68 19.82
CA SER A 737 -30.28 8.53 20.36
C SER A 737 -31.16 8.88 21.56
N ALA A 738 -31.04 10.08 22.13
CA ALA A 738 -31.80 10.51 23.30
C ALA A 738 -31.90 12.04 23.41
N ALA A 739 -32.84 12.50 24.23
CA ALA A 739 -33.02 13.88 24.66
C ALA A 739 -32.02 14.29 25.75
N PHE A 740 -30.78 14.56 25.35
CA PHE A 740 -29.73 14.98 26.27
C PHE A 740 -30.04 16.34 26.92
N HIS A 741 -29.47 16.59 28.11
CA HIS A 741 -29.66 17.84 28.86
C HIS A 741 -31.12 18.14 29.24
N SER A 742 -31.92 17.08 29.42
CA SER A 742 -33.31 17.13 29.84
C SER A 742 -33.58 16.29 31.09
N GLY A 743 -34.82 16.29 31.57
CA GLY A 743 -35.25 15.41 32.66
C GLY A 743 -35.18 13.92 32.32
N LEU A 744 -35.15 13.55 31.03
CA LEU A 744 -35.13 12.14 30.59
C LEU A 744 -33.81 11.42 30.88
N VAL A 745 -32.72 12.17 31.09
CA VAL A 745 -31.41 11.61 31.49
C VAL A 745 -31.11 11.83 32.98
N ALA A 746 -32.10 12.26 33.77
CA ALA A 746 -31.90 12.56 35.19
C ALA A 746 -31.49 11.32 36.01
N GLU A 747 -31.95 10.13 35.64
CA GLU A 747 -31.59 8.88 36.32
C GLU A 747 -30.10 8.55 36.22
N ALA A 748 -29.44 8.95 35.12
CA ALA A 748 -27.99 8.80 34.92
C ALA A 748 -27.15 9.70 35.86
N THR A 749 -27.75 10.79 36.37
CA THR A 749 -27.01 11.83 37.12
C THR A 749 -26.51 11.33 38.46
N ALA A 750 -27.33 10.62 39.24
CA ALA A 750 -26.94 10.15 40.56
C ALA A 750 -25.84 9.08 40.54
N PRO A 751 -25.90 8.04 39.67
CA PRO A 751 -24.80 7.09 39.49
C PRO A 751 -23.51 7.75 38.99
N PHE A 752 -23.59 8.68 38.04
CA PHE A 752 -22.41 9.39 37.54
C PHE A 752 -21.78 10.28 38.63
N ALA A 753 -22.60 11.00 39.41
CA ALA A 753 -22.13 11.80 40.55
C ALA A 753 -21.41 10.93 41.59
N LYS A 754 -21.90 9.71 41.84
CA LYS A 754 -21.26 8.74 42.74
C LYS A 754 -19.91 8.29 42.22
N ALA A 755 -19.77 8.01 40.93
CA ALA A 755 -18.47 7.66 40.34
C ALA A 755 -17.46 8.80 40.46
N LEU A 756 -17.90 10.05 40.31
CA LEU A 756 -17.05 11.23 40.52
C LEU A 756 -16.55 11.36 41.97
N GLU A 757 -17.16 10.73 42.97
CA GLU A 757 -16.65 10.76 44.36
C GLU A 757 -15.23 10.17 44.47
N GLY A 758 -14.88 9.22 43.58
CA GLY A 758 -13.55 8.62 43.49
C GLY A 758 -12.55 9.37 42.61
N VAL A 759 -13.00 10.38 41.85
CA VAL A 759 -12.16 11.12 40.89
C VAL A 759 -11.61 12.38 41.55
N GLU A 760 -10.30 12.56 41.54
CA GLU A 760 -9.67 13.78 42.04
C GLU A 760 -9.45 14.78 40.89
N LEU A 761 -10.36 15.76 40.75
CA LEU A 761 -10.15 16.82 39.76
C LEU A 761 -8.98 17.72 40.15
N ALA A 762 -7.81 17.43 39.58
CA ALA A 762 -6.55 18.09 39.90
C ALA A 762 -6.59 19.60 39.61
N LYS A 763 -5.70 20.34 40.28
CA LYS A 763 -5.47 21.76 39.99
C LYS A 763 -4.65 21.85 38.71
N SER A 764 -5.11 22.68 37.78
CA SER A 764 -4.37 22.99 36.55
C SER A 764 -4.17 24.49 36.38
N ALA A 765 -3.08 24.85 35.70
CA ALA A 765 -2.84 26.20 35.22
C ALA A 765 -3.72 26.53 33.98
N VAL A 766 -4.09 25.51 33.21
CA VAL A 766 -4.94 25.63 32.01
C VAL A 766 -6.40 25.75 32.46
N PRO A 767 -7.08 26.90 32.25
CA PRO A 767 -8.50 27.03 32.51
C PRO A 767 -9.34 26.09 31.65
N VAL A 768 -10.37 25.52 32.26
CA VAL A 768 -11.41 24.73 31.60
C VAL A 768 -12.73 25.47 31.75
N TYR A 769 -13.51 25.65 30.69
CA TYR A 769 -14.77 26.40 30.72
C TYR A 769 -15.96 25.45 30.81
N ALA A 770 -16.78 25.65 31.84
CA ALA A 770 -17.86 24.74 32.17
C ALA A 770 -19.12 25.07 31.38
N ASN A 771 -19.69 24.07 30.71
CA ASN A 771 -20.88 24.22 29.87
C ASN A 771 -22.08 24.74 30.65
N THR A 772 -22.23 24.31 31.91
CA THR A 772 -23.40 24.66 32.74
C THR A 772 -23.38 26.08 33.29
N THR A 773 -22.20 26.70 33.39
CA THR A 773 -22.04 28.03 34.00
C THR A 773 -21.49 29.08 33.04
N GLY A 774 -21.10 28.69 31.82
CA GLY A 774 -20.47 29.57 30.84
C GLY A 774 -19.13 30.17 31.29
N THR A 775 -18.54 29.65 32.38
CA THR A 775 -17.41 30.27 33.09
C THR A 775 -16.39 29.23 33.50
N ARG A 776 -15.21 29.66 33.97
CA ARG A 776 -14.12 28.74 34.37
C ARG A 776 -14.57 27.76 35.46
N TYR A 777 -14.18 26.50 35.31
CA TYR A 777 -14.37 25.46 36.33
C TYR A 777 -13.80 25.89 37.69
N PRO A 778 -14.49 25.61 38.79
CA PRO A 778 -13.97 25.85 40.13
C PRO A 778 -12.58 25.22 40.36
N ARG A 779 -11.73 25.88 41.15
CA ARG A 779 -10.37 25.40 41.45
C ARG A 779 -10.34 24.23 42.45
N THR A 780 -11.38 24.06 43.25
CA THR A 780 -11.46 22.95 44.22
C THR A 780 -12.12 21.74 43.57
N SER A 781 -11.54 20.55 43.77
CA SER A 781 -12.08 19.30 43.24
C SER A 781 -13.56 19.10 43.61
N ALA A 782 -13.94 19.31 44.88
CA ALA A 782 -15.33 19.17 45.32
C ALA A 782 -16.33 20.08 44.58
N ALA A 783 -15.97 21.35 44.34
CA ALA A 783 -16.86 22.26 43.60
C ALA A 783 -16.89 21.92 42.11
N ALA A 784 -15.75 21.54 41.52
CA ALA A 784 -15.68 21.12 40.12
C ALA A 784 -16.51 19.85 39.85
N ARG A 785 -16.43 18.86 40.76
CA ARG A 785 -17.29 17.65 40.72
C ARG A 785 -18.77 17.98 40.76
N LYS A 786 -19.18 18.93 41.61
CA LYS A 786 -20.58 19.37 41.69
C LYS A 786 -21.07 20.00 40.39
N VAL A 787 -20.20 20.73 39.68
CA VAL A 787 -20.49 21.28 38.35
C VAL A 787 -20.63 20.16 37.33
N LEU A 788 -19.63 19.28 37.23
CA LEU A 788 -19.62 18.17 36.27
C LEU A 788 -20.77 17.17 36.50
N ALA A 789 -21.10 16.85 37.75
CA ALA A 789 -22.21 15.96 38.09
C ALA A 789 -23.56 16.48 37.57
N LYS A 790 -23.75 17.81 37.54
CA LYS A 790 -25.00 18.42 37.06
C LYS A 790 -25.06 18.60 35.55
N GLN A 791 -23.96 18.35 34.85
CA GLN A 791 -23.81 18.64 33.42
C GLN A 791 -24.86 17.93 32.57
N MET A 792 -25.16 16.67 32.87
CA MET A 792 -26.01 15.82 32.03
C MET A 792 -27.46 16.31 31.95
N THR A 793 -27.93 17.09 32.93
CA THR A 793 -29.31 17.62 33.01
C THR A 793 -29.37 19.15 32.93
N SER A 794 -28.23 19.80 32.70
CA SER A 794 -28.15 21.27 32.61
C SER A 794 -27.90 21.68 31.17
N PRO A 795 -28.41 22.86 30.73
CA PRO A 795 -28.15 23.36 29.40
C PRO A 795 -26.64 23.56 29.15
N VAL A 796 -26.21 23.33 27.91
CA VAL A 796 -24.88 23.65 27.41
C VAL A 796 -24.86 25.08 26.90
N ASP A 797 -24.25 25.99 27.65
CA ASP A 797 -24.05 27.38 27.24
C ASP A 797 -22.69 27.55 26.54
N PHE A 798 -22.63 27.09 25.28
CA PHE A 798 -21.41 27.15 24.48
C PHE A 798 -21.08 28.59 24.05
N VAL A 799 -22.11 29.40 23.77
CA VAL A 799 -21.97 30.84 23.46
C VAL A 799 -21.19 31.55 24.57
N GLN A 800 -21.60 31.38 25.82
CA GLN A 800 -20.95 32.04 26.95
C GLN A 800 -19.56 31.45 27.22
N CYS A 801 -19.33 30.14 27.02
CA CYS A 801 -17.99 29.55 27.13
C CYS A 801 -17.00 30.18 26.14
N VAL A 802 -17.42 30.33 24.87
CA VAL A 802 -16.57 30.92 23.81
C VAL A 802 -16.29 32.40 24.09
N ARG A 803 -17.30 33.17 24.49
CA ARG A 803 -17.11 34.57 24.89
C ARG A 803 -16.20 34.71 26.10
N ALA A 804 -16.36 33.87 27.13
CA ALA A 804 -15.50 33.90 28.30
C ALA A 804 -14.03 33.57 27.97
N MET A 805 -13.78 32.61 27.07
CA MET A 805 -12.42 32.35 26.55
C MET A 805 -11.86 33.57 25.81
N PHE A 806 -12.67 34.20 24.96
CA PHE A 806 -12.26 35.41 24.24
C PHE A 806 -11.95 36.58 25.19
N ASP A 807 -12.80 36.82 26.18
CA ASP A 807 -12.58 37.84 27.22
C ASP A 807 -11.31 37.57 28.04
N ASP A 808 -10.97 36.29 28.23
CA ASP A 808 -9.75 35.83 28.89
C ASP A 808 -8.49 35.86 28.01
N GLY A 809 -8.60 36.40 26.79
CA GLY A 809 -7.47 36.66 25.89
C GLY A 809 -7.21 35.58 24.85
N VAL A 810 -8.11 34.60 24.68
CA VAL A 810 -8.01 33.62 23.58
C VAL A 810 -8.37 34.29 22.25
N ARG A 811 -7.53 34.12 21.22
CA ARG A 811 -7.78 34.60 19.85
C ARG A 811 -7.68 33.51 18.79
N THR A 812 -7.14 32.36 19.14
CA THR A 812 -7.06 31.20 18.24
C THR A 812 -7.84 30.04 18.85
N PHE A 813 -8.77 29.46 18.09
CA PHE A 813 -9.56 28.32 18.50
C PHE A 813 -9.23 27.14 17.60
N VAL A 814 -8.91 26.00 18.22
CA VAL A 814 -8.57 24.77 17.52
C VAL A 814 -9.62 23.72 17.88
N GLU A 815 -10.39 23.23 16.92
CA GLU A 815 -11.24 22.06 17.11
C GLU A 815 -10.38 20.80 17.04
N VAL A 816 -10.25 20.13 18.19
CA VAL A 816 -9.41 18.94 18.37
C VAL A 816 -10.31 17.72 18.48
N GLY A 817 -10.51 17.03 17.37
CA GLY A 817 -11.42 15.89 17.27
C GLY A 817 -11.98 15.73 15.85
N PRO A 818 -13.00 14.88 15.68
CA PRO A 818 -13.60 14.62 14.38
C PRO A 818 -14.42 15.81 13.85
N GLY A 819 -14.22 16.11 12.58
CA GLY A 819 -14.92 17.16 11.84
C GLY A 819 -14.56 18.59 12.26
N ARG A 820 -15.49 19.50 11.92
CA ARG A 820 -15.33 20.96 12.09
C ARG A 820 -16.59 21.68 12.57
N ARG A 821 -17.43 20.99 13.35
CA ARG A 821 -18.75 21.52 13.75
C ARG A 821 -18.60 22.71 14.69
N LEU A 822 -17.73 22.61 15.70
CA LEU A 822 -17.49 23.70 16.65
C LEU A 822 -16.86 24.90 15.97
N SER A 823 -16.03 24.68 14.96
CA SER A 823 -15.38 25.72 14.16
C SER A 823 -16.40 26.62 13.49
N GLY A 824 -17.51 26.06 13.00
CA GLY A 824 -18.63 26.83 12.47
C GLY A 824 -19.34 27.67 13.54
N LEU A 825 -19.62 27.07 14.71
CA LEU A 825 -20.28 27.74 15.82
C LEU A 825 -19.45 28.90 16.37
N ILE A 826 -18.14 28.69 16.57
CA ILE A 826 -17.23 29.70 17.11
C ILE A 826 -17.16 30.92 16.17
N LYS A 827 -17.07 30.69 14.86
CA LYS A 827 -17.09 31.77 13.85
C LYS A 827 -18.40 32.56 13.89
N GLU A 828 -19.53 31.92 14.17
CA GLU A 828 -20.82 32.59 14.31
C GLU A 828 -20.91 33.39 15.62
N ILE A 829 -20.42 32.85 16.74
CA ILE A 829 -20.43 33.50 18.05
C ILE A 829 -19.59 34.79 18.07
N LEU A 830 -18.46 34.76 17.36
CA LEU A 830 -17.45 35.81 17.32
C LEU A 830 -17.33 36.44 15.92
N ALA A 831 -18.44 36.54 15.19
CA ALA A 831 -18.46 36.98 13.79
C ALA A 831 -17.88 38.38 13.56
N ASP A 832 -18.01 39.26 14.56
CA ASP A 832 -17.52 40.65 14.53
C ASP A 832 -16.10 40.81 15.12
N GLU A 833 -15.49 39.72 15.59
CA GLU A 833 -14.21 39.73 16.28
C GLU A 833 -13.08 39.18 15.39
N GLU A 834 -11.87 39.69 15.61
CA GLU A 834 -10.69 39.20 14.90
C GLU A 834 -10.12 37.94 15.57
N ILE A 835 -10.45 36.77 15.01
CA ILE A 835 -10.02 35.46 15.52
C ILE A 835 -9.50 34.54 14.42
N THR A 836 -8.74 33.52 14.84
CA THR A 836 -8.37 32.38 13.99
C THR A 836 -9.09 31.13 14.46
N VAL A 837 -9.69 30.38 13.54
CA VAL A 837 -10.39 29.11 13.85
C VAL A 837 -9.97 28.03 12.89
N VAL A 838 -9.41 26.94 13.41
CA VAL A 838 -8.89 25.79 12.66
C VAL A 838 -9.38 24.47 13.26
N ALA A 839 -9.36 23.40 12.47
CA ALA A 839 -9.75 22.06 12.92
C ALA A 839 -8.69 21.05 12.47
N VAL A 840 -8.43 20.03 13.30
CA VAL A 840 -7.53 18.93 12.96
C VAL A 840 -8.10 18.07 11.82
N ASP A 841 -9.43 17.95 11.75
CA ASP A 841 -10.16 17.17 10.74
C ASP A 841 -11.11 18.07 9.92
N ALA A 842 -10.53 19.12 9.32
CA ALA A 842 -11.29 20.17 8.65
C ALA A 842 -12.12 19.67 7.45
N SER A 843 -11.73 18.55 6.86
CA SER A 843 -12.43 17.89 5.75
C SER A 843 -13.41 16.80 6.18
N SER A 844 -13.48 16.44 7.48
CA SER A 844 -14.27 15.28 7.95
C SER A 844 -13.91 14.00 7.19
N GLY A 845 -12.61 13.71 7.06
CA GLY A 845 -12.09 12.54 6.35
C GLY A 845 -12.22 12.55 4.82
N GLN A 846 -12.71 13.64 4.21
CA GLN A 846 -12.82 13.76 2.75
C GLN A 846 -11.49 14.06 2.05
N ARG A 847 -10.48 14.51 2.81
CA ARG A 847 -9.10 14.66 2.37
C ARG A 847 -8.19 13.78 3.22
N PRO A 848 -6.97 13.47 2.76
CA PRO A 848 -5.97 12.86 3.60
C PRO A 848 -5.80 13.65 4.92
N GLY A 849 -5.80 12.94 6.04
CA GLY A 849 -5.72 13.54 7.37
C GLY A 849 -4.41 14.28 7.61
N LEU A 850 -3.31 13.84 6.98
CA LEU A 850 -2.03 14.58 7.02
C LEU A 850 -2.14 15.96 6.37
N VAL A 851 -2.90 16.10 5.29
CA VAL A 851 -3.08 17.41 4.61
C VAL A 851 -3.86 18.36 5.52
N ASP A 852 -4.90 17.90 6.19
CA ASP A 852 -5.64 18.73 7.16
C ASP A 852 -4.75 19.12 8.35
N LEU A 853 -3.95 18.19 8.87
CA LEU A 853 -2.97 18.48 9.92
C LEU A 853 -1.92 19.51 9.46
N ALA A 854 -1.33 19.33 8.28
CA ALA A 854 -0.34 20.26 7.72
C ALA A 854 -0.90 21.67 7.59
N ARG A 855 -2.14 21.81 7.11
CA ARG A 855 -2.83 23.09 6.95
C ARG A 855 -3.18 23.72 8.29
N MET A 856 -3.60 22.92 9.26
CA MET A 856 -3.82 23.38 10.63
C MET A 856 -2.52 23.93 11.24
N LEU A 857 -1.43 23.15 11.20
CA LEU A 857 -0.12 23.57 11.73
C LEU A 857 0.40 24.82 11.03
N ALA A 858 0.27 24.88 9.70
CA ALA A 858 0.68 26.03 8.90
C ALA A 858 -0.12 27.29 9.25
N GLN A 859 -1.44 27.18 9.40
CA GLN A 859 -2.27 28.31 9.79
C GLN A 859 -2.00 28.75 11.24
N PHE A 860 -1.72 27.80 12.14
CA PHE A 860 -1.39 28.07 13.54
C PHE A 860 -0.05 28.81 13.68
N ALA A 861 0.99 28.36 12.96
CA ALA A 861 2.29 29.03 12.92
C ALA A 861 2.24 30.40 12.19
N ALA A 862 1.45 30.52 11.11
CA ALA A 862 1.24 31.82 10.45
C ALA A 862 0.59 32.86 11.38
N ALA A 863 -0.24 32.42 12.33
CA ALA A 863 -0.84 33.28 13.35
C ALA A 863 0.13 33.70 14.47
N GLY A 864 1.41 33.29 14.39
CA GLY A 864 2.47 33.68 15.32
C GLY A 864 2.64 32.75 16.51
N HIS A 865 2.01 31.57 16.52
CA HIS A 865 2.21 30.56 17.55
C HIS A 865 3.45 29.71 17.26
N THR A 866 4.18 29.32 18.30
CA THR A 866 5.33 28.41 18.17
C THR A 866 4.86 27.01 17.80
N VAL A 867 5.49 26.42 16.79
CA VAL A 867 5.27 25.05 16.31
C VAL A 867 6.62 24.43 15.98
N ALA A 868 6.88 23.22 16.46
CA ALA A 868 8.07 22.43 16.12
C ALA A 868 7.94 21.85 14.70
N LEU A 869 7.97 22.71 13.68
CA LEU A 869 7.81 22.33 12.28
C LEU A 869 8.94 21.43 11.77
N ASP A 870 10.10 21.44 12.42
CA ASP A 870 11.23 20.52 12.17
C ASP A 870 10.85 19.05 12.36
N ARG A 871 9.85 18.74 13.19
CA ARG A 871 9.33 17.39 13.38
C ARG A 871 8.46 16.90 12.21
N TRP A 872 8.04 17.78 11.31
CA TRP A 872 7.33 17.37 10.11
C TRP A 872 8.28 16.72 9.12
N ASP A 873 7.98 15.47 8.72
CA ASP A 873 8.84 14.68 7.83
C ASP A 873 10.27 14.55 8.40
N GLU A 874 10.36 14.25 9.70
CA GLU A 874 11.60 14.13 10.46
C GLU A 874 12.61 13.18 9.78
N GLY A 875 13.88 13.58 9.73
CA GLY A 875 14.95 12.84 9.04
C GLY A 875 15.06 13.13 7.54
N ALA A 876 14.09 13.82 6.94
CA ALA A 876 14.13 14.14 5.50
C ALA A 876 15.28 15.10 5.15
N LEU A 877 15.64 16.02 6.05
CA LEU A 877 16.71 16.98 5.82
C LEU A 877 18.08 16.29 5.82
N GLU A 878 18.33 15.41 6.79
CA GLU A 878 19.54 14.59 6.85
C GLU A 878 19.65 13.67 5.64
N ALA A 879 18.54 13.03 5.26
CA ALA A 879 18.49 12.18 4.07
C ALA A 879 18.82 12.97 2.80
N TRP A 880 18.23 14.16 2.64
CA TRP A 880 18.48 15.03 1.49
C TRP A 880 19.92 15.58 1.48
N ARG A 881 20.46 16.04 2.62
CA ARG A 881 21.86 16.48 2.74
C ARG A 881 22.83 15.34 2.40
N SER A 882 22.51 14.12 2.86
CA SER A 882 23.28 12.93 2.49
C SER A 882 23.17 12.60 1.01
N GLU A 883 22.02 12.82 0.37
CA GLU A 883 21.81 12.55 -1.05
C GLU A 883 22.52 13.58 -1.94
N VAL A 884 22.39 14.88 -1.63
CA VAL A 884 23.02 15.99 -2.37
C VAL A 884 24.54 16.00 -2.18
N GLY A 885 25.02 15.59 -1.01
CA GLY A 885 26.46 15.48 -0.72
C GLY A 885 27.16 14.34 -1.46
N ARG A 886 26.41 13.42 -2.12
CA ARG A 886 27.01 12.33 -2.91
C ARG A 886 27.63 12.87 -4.18
N GLU A 887 28.82 12.37 -4.51
CA GLU A 887 29.42 12.61 -5.81
C GLU A 887 28.49 12.09 -6.91
N LYS A 888 28.13 12.99 -7.84
CA LYS A 888 27.33 12.60 -8.99
C LYS A 888 28.13 11.59 -9.82
N PRO A 889 27.53 10.44 -10.19
CA PRO A 889 28.17 9.49 -11.08
C PRO A 889 28.68 10.16 -12.35
N ALA A 890 29.87 9.75 -12.82
CA ALA A 890 30.43 10.26 -14.07
C ALA A 890 29.55 9.93 -15.29
N LEU A 891 28.75 8.86 -15.19
CA LEU A 891 27.76 8.45 -16.16
C LEU A 891 26.55 7.89 -15.42
N THR A 892 25.36 8.35 -15.79
CA THR A 892 24.09 7.79 -15.34
C THR A 892 23.29 7.34 -16.55
N VAL A 893 22.77 6.13 -16.51
CA VAL A 893 21.84 5.60 -17.51
C VAL A 893 20.50 5.28 -16.84
N LYS A 894 19.40 5.50 -17.56
CA LYS A 894 18.08 5.06 -17.12
C LYS A 894 17.92 3.57 -17.42
N ILE A 895 17.60 2.78 -16.40
CA ILE A 895 17.24 1.36 -16.54
C ILE A 895 15.84 1.13 -15.97
N SER A 896 15.12 0.17 -16.53
CA SER A 896 13.79 -0.24 -16.05
C SER A 896 13.62 -1.75 -16.25
N GLY A 897 12.39 -2.27 -16.23
CA GLY A 897 12.12 -3.69 -16.50
C GLY A 897 12.57 -4.17 -17.87
N VAL A 898 12.67 -3.27 -18.86
CA VAL A 898 13.16 -3.61 -20.20
C VAL A 898 14.68 -3.52 -20.32
N ASN A 899 15.25 -4.34 -21.20
CA ASN A 899 16.69 -4.29 -21.48
C ASN A 899 17.09 -2.93 -22.07
N HIS A 900 18.22 -2.42 -21.61
CA HIS A 900 18.78 -1.18 -22.14
C HIS A 900 19.16 -1.34 -23.61
N VAL A 901 18.78 -0.38 -24.45
CA VAL A 901 19.14 -0.33 -25.88
C VAL A 901 19.75 1.03 -26.18
N THR A 902 20.93 1.05 -26.79
CA THR A 902 21.59 2.26 -27.29
C THR A 902 20.83 2.77 -28.51
N GLU A 903 20.54 4.06 -28.56
CA GLU A 903 19.91 4.66 -29.73
C GLU A 903 20.79 4.51 -30.98
N ARG A 904 20.17 4.06 -32.08
CA ARG A 904 20.81 3.91 -33.39
C ARG A 904 20.01 4.68 -34.44
N PRO A 905 20.66 5.33 -35.42
CA PRO A 905 19.94 6.01 -36.51
C PRO A 905 19.06 5.03 -37.28
N LYS A 906 17.76 5.33 -37.42
CA LYS A 906 16.85 4.50 -38.21
C LYS A 906 17.24 4.54 -39.69
N ARG A 907 17.39 3.39 -40.33
CA ARG A 907 17.59 3.31 -41.78
C ARG A 907 16.37 3.89 -42.51
N PRO A 908 16.55 4.70 -43.57
CA PRO A 908 15.44 5.22 -44.34
C PRO A 908 14.62 4.08 -44.98
N PRO A 909 13.28 4.26 -45.13
CA PRO A 909 12.46 3.30 -45.83
C PRO A 909 12.88 3.20 -47.29
N ARG A 910 12.82 1.98 -47.86
CA ARG A 910 13.07 1.79 -49.29
C ARG A 910 11.87 2.37 -50.06
N VAL A 911 12.11 3.39 -50.88
CA VAL A 911 11.10 3.87 -51.83
C VAL A 911 10.97 2.78 -52.90
N ALA A 912 9.77 2.21 -53.04
CA ALA A 912 9.50 1.26 -54.11
C ALA A 912 9.87 1.90 -55.45
N ALA A 913 10.70 1.23 -56.26
CA ALA A 913 10.90 1.67 -57.63
C ALA A 913 9.53 1.65 -58.33
N PRO A 914 9.17 2.67 -59.13
CA PRO A 914 7.91 2.69 -59.85
C PRO A 914 7.81 1.41 -60.69
N THR A 915 6.74 0.65 -60.48
CA THR A 915 6.42 -0.52 -61.29
C THR A 915 6.47 -0.09 -62.76
N PRO A 916 7.26 -0.73 -63.64
CA PRO A 916 7.19 -0.40 -65.05
C PRO A 916 5.77 -0.66 -65.52
N SER A 917 5.10 0.38 -66.03
CA SER A 917 3.79 0.26 -66.67
C SER A 917 3.84 -0.88 -67.68
N PRO A 918 2.82 -1.76 -67.73
CA PRO A 918 2.80 -2.82 -68.71
C PRO A 918 2.89 -2.19 -70.10
N LEU A 919 3.96 -2.50 -70.82
CA LEU A 919 4.08 -2.18 -72.24
C LEU A 919 2.85 -2.79 -72.93
N ARG A 920 1.94 -1.93 -73.37
CA ARG A 920 0.88 -2.28 -74.32
C ARG A 920 1.57 -2.78 -75.59
N ALA A 921 1.73 -4.09 -75.70
CA ALA A 921 2.02 -4.71 -76.98
C ALA A 921 0.74 -4.68 -77.82
N THR A 922 0.75 -3.84 -78.84
CA THR A 922 -0.21 -3.80 -79.93
C THR A 922 -0.26 -5.16 -80.61
N VAL A 923 -1.44 -5.77 -80.62
CA VAL A 923 -1.74 -7.00 -81.36
C VAL A 923 -2.08 -6.61 -82.80
N GLU A 924 -1.26 -7.05 -83.76
CA GLU A 924 -1.69 -7.25 -85.14
C GLU A 924 -1.89 -8.76 -85.40
N PRO A 925 -2.88 -9.15 -86.23
CA PRO A 925 -3.30 -10.53 -86.35
C PRO A 925 -2.48 -11.26 -87.43
N ALA A 926 -1.93 -12.42 -87.08
CA ALA A 926 -1.39 -13.37 -88.06
C ALA A 926 -1.85 -14.80 -87.75
N SER A 927 -2.78 -15.26 -88.59
CA SER A 927 -2.87 -16.59 -89.19
C SER A 927 -2.52 -17.84 -88.37
N THR A 928 -3.57 -18.63 -88.14
CA THR A 928 -3.63 -20.10 -88.21
C THR A 928 -2.31 -20.84 -88.51
N VAL A 929 -1.81 -21.59 -87.53
CA VAL A 929 -0.90 -22.71 -87.75
C VAL A 929 -1.49 -23.97 -87.11
N THR A 930 -1.50 -24.99 -87.96
CA THR A 930 -2.04 -26.34 -87.85
C THR A 930 -1.48 -27.16 -86.69
N SER A 931 -2.33 -27.98 -86.08
CA SER A 931 -1.97 -29.05 -85.15
C SER A 931 -1.12 -30.11 -85.85
N ASP A 932 0.18 -30.13 -85.58
CA ASP A 932 1.07 -31.21 -86.00
C ASP A 932 1.01 -32.38 -85.00
N PRO A 933 0.51 -33.57 -85.38
CA PRO A 933 0.43 -34.73 -84.51
C PRO A 933 1.80 -35.28 -84.04
N GLN A 934 2.93 -34.87 -84.62
CA GLN A 934 4.26 -35.26 -84.11
C GLN A 934 4.66 -34.52 -82.83
N VAL A 935 4.25 -33.26 -82.64
CA VAL A 935 4.60 -32.44 -81.46
C VAL A 935 3.84 -32.90 -80.21
N LEU A 936 2.59 -33.34 -80.37
CA LEU A 936 1.80 -33.92 -79.27
C LEU A 936 2.35 -35.28 -78.81
N ALA A 937 2.92 -36.07 -79.73
CA ALA A 937 3.53 -37.36 -79.40
C ALA A 937 4.86 -37.24 -78.65
N GLU A 938 5.67 -36.20 -78.94
CA GLU A 938 6.90 -35.90 -78.18
C GLU A 938 6.61 -35.35 -76.79
N ALA A 939 5.60 -34.48 -76.65
CA ALA A 939 5.16 -33.97 -75.34
C ALA A 939 4.64 -35.09 -74.42
N MET A 940 3.93 -36.08 -74.96
CA MET A 940 3.46 -37.24 -74.18
C MET A 940 4.59 -38.18 -73.76
N ARG A 941 5.63 -38.38 -74.58
CA ARG A 941 6.83 -39.17 -74.19
C ARG A 941 7.65 -38.47 -73.11
N ALA A 942 7.81 -37.15 -73.20
CA ALA A 942 8.51 -36.37 -72.17
C ALA A 942 7.77 -36.42 -70.83
N SER A 943 6.43 -36.36 -70.85
CA SER A 943 5.60 -36.48 -69.65
C SER A 943 5.66 -37.89 -69.02
N GLN A 944 5.65 -38.95 -69.84
CA GLN A 944 5.80 -40.34 -69.35
C GLN A 944 7.20 -40.63 -68.77
N ALA A 945 8.27 -40.05 -69.36
CA ALA A 945 9.63 -40.18 -68.82
C ALA A 945 9.78 -39.48 -67.46
N SER A 946 9.16 -38.31 -67.29
CA SER A 946 9.13 -37.58 -66.01
C SER A 946 8.34 -38.32 -64.93
N LEU A 947 7.21 -38.94 -65.28
CA LEU A 947 6.45 -39.78 -64.33
C LEU A 947 7.25 -41.02 -63.90
N ALA A 948 7.96 -41.67 -64.82
CA ALA A 948 8.81 -42.82 -64.52
C ALA A 948 10.07 -42.46 -63.71
N ALA A 949 10.52 -41.20 -63.76
CA ALA A 949 11.59 -40.70 -62.90
C ALA A 949 11.07 -40.41 -61.47
N LEU A 950 9.87 -39.86 -61.34
CA LEU A 950 9.19 -39.63 -60.05
C LEU A 950 8.91 -40.94 -59.30
N VAL A 951 8.44 -41.98 -60.00
CA VAL A 951 8.22 -43.31 -59.40
C VAL A 951 9.53 -43.93 -58.91
N ARG A 952 10.61 -43.83 -59.69
CA ARG A 952 11.95 -44.31 -59.26
C ARG A 952 12.50 -43.54 -58.08
N LEU A 953 12.24 -42.23 -58.00
CA LEU A 953 12.63 -41.42 -56.84
C LEU A 953 11.85 -41.83 -55.59
N GLN A 954 10.55 -42.11 -55.72
CA GLN A 954 9.74 -42.64 -54.62
C GLN A 954 10.21 -44.02 -54.17
N GLU A 955 10.56 -44.93 -55.08
CA GLU A 955 11.11 -46.24 -54.75
C GLU A 955 12.47 -46.13 -54.04
N GLN A 956 13.37 -45.25 -54.51
CA GLN A 956 14.64 -44.97 -53.83
C GLN A 956 14.44 -44.38 -52.43
N THR A 957 13.46 -43.48 -52.27
CA THR A 957 13.15 -42.87 -50.97
C THR A 957 12.56 -43.92 -50.01
N ALA A 958 11.70 -44.81 -50.50
CA ALA A 958 11.15 -45.91 -49.71
C ALA A 958 12.23 -46.94 -49.30
N GLU A 959 13.22 -47.20 -50.16
CA GLU A 959 14.35 -48.08 -49.85
C GLU A 959 15.29 -47.46 -48.80
N VAL A 960 15.62 -46.18 -48.92
CA VAL A 960 16.41 -45.45 -47.91
C VAL A 960 15.69 -45.40 -46.57
N HIS A 961 14.37 -45.18 -46.58
CA HIS A 961 13.56 -45.20 -45.35
C HIS A 961 13.53 -46.60 -44.71
N ARG A 962 13.45 -47.68 -45.51
CA ARG A 962 13.53 -49.05 -45.00
C ARG A 962 14.89 -49.34 -44.38
N GLN A 963 15.99 -48.95 -45.04
CA GLN A 963 17.34 -49.09 -44.50
C GLN A 963 17.54 -48.29 -43.19
N PHE A 964 16.94 -47.11 -43.09
CA PHE A 964 16.94 -46.32 -41.86
C PHE A 964 16.22 -47.04 -40.71
N LEU A 965 15.03 -47.62 -40.97
CA LEU A 965 14.29 -48.40 -39.98
C LEU A 965 15.04 -49.66 -39.55
N GLU A 966 15.66 -50.40 -40.47
CA GLU A 966 16.50 -51.56 -40.16
C GLU A 966 17.76 -51.19 -39.35
N SER A 967 18.32 -50.01 -39.58
CA SER A 967 19.45 -49.46 -38.81
C SER A 967 19.02 -49.09 -37.38
N GLN A 968 17.86 -48.48 -37.22
CA GLN A 968 17.30 -48.20 -35.90
C GLN A 968 16.99 -49.49 -35.13
N GLU A 969 16.41 -50.50 -35.78
CA GLU A 969 16.13 -51.79 -35.13
C GLU A 969 17.42 -52.49 -34.68
N ARG A 970 18.48 -52.48 -35.51
CA ARG A 970 19.80 -53.00 -35.13
C ARG A 970 20.42 -52.21 -33.96
N THR A 971 20.25 -50.90 -33.94
CA THR A 971 20.75 -50.04 -32.86
C THR A 971 20.01 -50.32 -31.55
N ILE A 972 18.69 -50.47 -31.60
CA ILE A 972 17.86 -50.82 -30.44
C ILE A 972 18.22 -52.23 -29.93
N GLN A 973 18.39 -53.21 -30.81
CA GLN A 973 18.84 -54.57 -30.45
C GLN A 973 20.23 -54.54 -29.80
N ALA A 974 21.18 -53.74 -30.31
CA ALA A 974 22.50 -53.59 -29.73
C ALA A 974 22.46 -52.96 -28.32
N ILE A 975 21.62 -51.94 -28.11
CA ILE A 975 21.41 -51.31 -26.79
C ILE A 975 20.78 -52.30 -25.80
N ILE A 976 19.80 -53.10 -26.23
CA ILE A 976 19.18 -54.14 -25.41
C ILE A 976 20.20 -55.23 -25.05
N GLN A 977 21.06 -55.64 -25.99
CA GLN A 977 22.13 -56.61 -25.73
C GLN A 977 23.17 -56.07 -24.74
N GLN A 978 23.53 -54.78 -24.84
CA GLN A 978 24.47 -54.12 -23.93
C GLN A 978 23.90 -54.00 -22.51
N GLN A 979 22.59 -53.72 -22.37
CA GLN A 979 21.91 -53.69 -21.08
C GLN A 979 21.69 -55.10 -20.48
N GLY A 980 21.49 -56.12 -21.33
CA GLY A 980 21.39 -57.53 -20.89
C GLY A 980 22.72 -58.14 -20.43
N LEU A 981 23.84 -57.73 -21.02
CA LEU A 981 25.19 -58.15 -20.63
C LEU A 981 25.68 -57.49 -19.33
N ALA A 982 25.17 -56.30 -18.97
CA ALA A 982 25.45 -55.64 -17.69
C ALA A 982 24.72 -56.27 -16.48
N ALA A 983 23.67 -57.08 -16.73
CA ALA A 983 22.85 -57.73 -15.70
C ALA A 983 23.27 -59.18 -15.38
N GLN A 984 24.34 -59.71 -16.01
CA GLN A 984 24.87 -61.06 -15.78
C GLN A 984 26.36 -61.04 -15.43
N ILE A 985 26.71 -60.46 -14.28
CA ILE A 985 27.97 -60.77 -13.60
C ILE A 985 27.63 -61.38 -12.24
N PRO A 986 27.91 -62.66 -11.99
CA PRO A 986 27.68 -63.30 -10.71
C PRO A 986 28.80 -62.96 -9.72
N TYR A 987 28.46 -62.39 -8.57
CA TYR A 987 29.35 -62.32 -7.40
C TYR A 987 29.28 -63.67 -6.66
N SER A 988 30.40 -64.40 -6.58
CA SER A 988 30.58 -65.57 -5.70
C SER A 988 31.80 -65.36 -4.79
N PRO A 989 31.68 -65.61 -3.47
CA PRO A 989 32.72 -65.32 -2.47
C PRO A 989 33.59 -66.54 -2.11
N ALA A 990 34.91 -66.34 -1.96
CA ALA A 990 35.92 -67.18 -1.26
C ALA A 990 37.31 -66.51 -1.46
N ASP A 991 38.30 -66.41 -0.56
CA ASP A 991 38.56 -66.87 0.80
C ASP A 991 39.61 -65.90 1.42
N ILE A 992 39.45 -65.53 2.69
CA ILE A 992 40.50 -64.97 3.56
C ILE A 992 40.62 -65.94 4.76
N PRO A 993 41.84 -66.35 5.16
CA PRO A 993 42.01 -67.38 6.18
C PRO A 993 41.67 -66.91 7.60
N ALA A 994 41.31 -67.91 8.41
CA ALA A 994 40.64 -67.86 9.69
C ALA A 994 41.38 -67.16 10.85
N VAL A 995 40.59 -66.54 11.74
CA VAL A 995 40.84 -66.48 13.19
C VAL A 995 39.56 -66.96 13.87
N ALA A 996 39.68 -67.97 14.72
CA ALA A 996 38.60 -68.53 15.55
C ALA A 996 38.97 -68.35 17.05
N PRO A 997 38.08 -68.68 18.00
CA PRO A 997 37.14 -67.75 18.62
C PRO A 997 37.42 -67.57 20.12
N ALA A 998 36.88 -66.51 20.73
CA ALA A 998 36.79 -66.42 22.19
C ALA A 998 35.32 -66.40 22.60
N GLU A 999 34.90 -67.51 23.21
CA GLU A 999 33.63 -67.71 23.90
C GLU A 999 33.52 -66.76 25.11
N LEU A 1000 32.33 -66.23 25.32
CA LEU A 1000 31.87 -65.75 26.63
C LEU A 1000 31.27 -66.93 27.39
N PRO A 1001 31.55 -67.07 28.70
CA PRO A 1001 30.66 -67.77 29.60
C PRO A 1001 30.08 -66.86 30.71
N ALA A 1002 28.77 -67.07 30.94
CA ALA A 1002 27.92 -66.74 32.09
C ALA A 1002 27.66 -65.26 32.45
#